data_AF-A0A1F9TVC6-F1
#
_entry.id   AF-A0A1F9TVC6-F1
#
_cell.length_a   1.000
_cell.length_b   1.000
_cell.length_c   1.000
_cell.angle_alpha   90.00
_cell.angle_beta   90.00
_cell.angle_gamma   90.00
#
_symmetry.space_group_name_H-M   'P 1'
#
loop_
_entity.id
_entity.type
_entity.pdbx_description
1 polymer ?
#
loop_
_entity_poly.entity_id
_entity_poly.type
_entity_poly.pdbx_seq_one_letter_code
_entity_poly.pdbx_strand_id
1 'polypeptide(L)'
;LVLRAEGVASGSPLDLWLDERRVQSSVFKPTLVLTLPGPAHAADPRWSGRVGLRADALSTDDAYYFSFRHPARPRMLCVYGNPEFFKAPNGGYFLREIFGGAKESLLEYDCDFLELGRFNEARLSDYSVVILADFKDIPAPTASELDRFVRRGGGLWVIPGGRAGPEAMASLDPWLPAQFGSLVWGEGSGLKPGPQADPNLWKGFELGKVLVGRYYLLQVKPGSETRFKSSSGYPLLVTGKHGEGRIAVWASALDASWTNMALKPLFALWVQDILDSIAPGSKTTENYDLKVGQPLLRVWDTQEPAPASVRLRDPEGRSTTLWLKDRRVEYEQTIVPGLYSLSAHASGRQSVYAVNLDRSSGESDLTPLSEPPWKMVKLENLAADFWLEVYGREARGALLGLALACLFLEMFLSLPRTAAAVWLLVLCLGASASAQQGDRLVWSQLKLGAQWDPYPEAHREILGMLSAVTSVLSWPERRVLTLKDQNIFFSPLVVLAGRSQPPALDEEELSRLRQYLLAGGLLWIEDVSGASTSSFDAWVRRTLAQALPESPLTLLGPDHVIFKTFFLLRAVGGCATGAGHLEGVSWAGRTAVIYSRNDLLGVWPKDALGKPLYPCSSAGGETQRVNGRKLAINIMMYALTGNYKADAVHQPYLLQKMRSGVP
;
A
#
# COMPACT_ATOMS: atom_id res chain seq x y z
N LEU A 1 -12.67 23.39 -5.92
CA LEU A 1 -12.07 23.70 -7.24
C LEU A 1 -10.68 24.27 -6.98
N VAL A 2 -9.62 23.71 -7.57
CA VAL A 2 -8.28 24.30 -7.49
C VAL A 2 -7.99 24.99 -8.81
N LEU A 3 -7.77 26.31 -8.77
CA LEU A 3 -7.39 27.10 -9.94
C LEU A 3 -5.88 27.33 -9.92
N ARG A 4 -5.26 27.06 -11.06
CA ARG A 4 -3.89 27.45 -11.37
C ARG A 4 -3.94 28.24 -12.67
N ALA A 5 -3.38 29.44 -12.68
CA ALA A 5 -3.23 30.22 -13.89
C ALA A 5 -1.82 30.82 -13.93
N GLU A 6 -1.28 30.89 -15.13
CA GLU A 6 -0.01 31.52 -15.44
C GLU A 6 -0.31 32.80 -16.25
N GLY A 7 0.51 33.83 -16.11
CA GLY A 7 0.31 35.11 -16.83
C GLY A 7 -0.69 36.10 -16.19
N VAL A 8 -1.51 35.69 -15.23
CA VAL A 8 -2.43 36.60 -14.51
C VAL A 8 -1.71 37.32 -13.37
N ALA A 9 -1.80 38.65 -13.34
CA ALA A 9 -1.22 39.45 -12.26
C ALA A 9 -1.79 39.04 -10.88
N SER A 10 -0.91 38.78 -9.92
CA SER A 10 -1.30 38.57 -8.52
C SER A 10 -1.99 39.82 -8.01
N GLY A 11 -3.20 39.70 -7.45
CA GLY A 11 -4.00 40.87 -7.08
C GLY A 11 -5.21 41.15 -7.98
N SER A 12 -5.34 40.48 -9.13
CA SER A 12 -6.50 40.66 -10.01
C SER A 12 -7.79 40.15 -9.36
N PRO A 13 -8.89 40.93 -9.38
CA PRO A 13 -10.17 40.47 -8.87
C PRO A 13 -10.74 39.33 -9.71
N LEU A 14 -11.30 38.33 -9.05
CA LEU A 14 -11.80 37.11 -9.66
C LEU A 14 -13.14 36.72 -9.03
N ASP A 15 -14.15 36.54 -9.87
CA ASP A 15 -15.49 36.16 -9.45
C ASP A 15 -15.82 34.73 -9.91
N LEU A 16 -16.32 33.91 -8.98
CA LEU A 16 -16.87 32.60 -9.26
C LEU A 16 -18.38 32.69 -9.45
N TRP A 17 -18.83 32.22 -10.59
CA TRP A 17 -20.23 32.11 -10.96
C TRP A 17 -20.59 30.64 -11.09
N LEU A 18 -21.70 30.24 -10.47
CA LEU A 18 -22.35 28.96 -10.71
C LEU A 18 -23.68 29.24 -11.38
N ASP A 19 -23.85 28.63 -12.56
CA ASP A 19 -24.89 29.02 -13.51
C ASP A 19 -24.88 30.55 -13.73
N GLU A 20 -25.97 31.26 -13.40
CA GLU A 20 -26.08 32.72 -13.53
C GLU A 20 -25.85 33.47 -12.20
N ARG A 21 -25.47 32.77 -11.12
CA ARG A 21 -25.34 33.36 -9.78
C ARG A 21 -23.89 33.47 -9.38
N ARG A 22 -23.46 34.68 -9.01
CA ARG A 22 -22.17 34.89 -8.34
C ARG A 22 -22.20 34.28 -6.94
N VAL A 23 -21.31 33.32 -6.69
CA VAL A 23 -21.25 32.56 -5.43
C VAL A 23 -20.06 32.93 -4.56
N GLN A 24 -18.95 33.37 -5.15
CA GLN A 24 -17.76 33.78 -4.42
C GLN A 24 -17.01 34.88 -5.19
N SER A 25 -16.41 35.81 -4.46
CA SER A 25 -15.48 36.81 -5.00
C SER A 25 -14.16 36.67 -4.27
N SER A 26 -13.05 36.72 -5.00
CA SER A 26 -11.70 36.52 -4.49
C SER A 26 -10.71 37.38 -5.27
N VAL A 27 -9.46 37.32 -4.85
CA VAL A 27 -8.33 37.92 -5.56
C VAL A 27 -7.41 36.80 -6.03
N PHE A 28 -6.91 36.91 -7.26
CA PHE A 28 -6.06 35.91 -7.88
C PHE A 28 -4.72 35.78 -7.15
N LYS A 29 -4.31 34.52 -6.95
CA LYS A 29 -2.99 34.08 -6.46
C LYS A 29 -2.54 32.90 -7.34
N PRO A 30 -1.23 32.65 -7.51
CA PRO A 30 -0.71 31.57 -8.39
C PRO A 30 -1.34 30.19 -8.16
N THR A 31 -1.77 29.91 -6.93
CA THR A 31 -2.68 28.81 -6.63
C THR A 31 -3.81 29.33 -5.75
N LEU A 32 -5.04 29.22 -6.24
CA LEU A 32 -6.23 29.65 -5.53
C LEU A 32 -7.19 28.47 -5.37
N VAL A 33 -7.58 28.20 -4.13
CA VAL A 33 -8.60 27.18 -3.83
C VAL A 33 -9.94 27.88 -3.66
N LEU A 34 -10.89 27.55 -4.53
CA LEU A 34 -12.27 28.01 -4.43
C LEU A 34 -13.15 26.89 -3.88
N THR A 35 -14.00 27.25 -2.93
CA THR A 35 -14.93 26.32 -2.30
C THR A 35 -16.25 26.36 -3.06
N LEU A 36 -16.73 25.20 -3.48
CA LEU A 36 -18.02 25.12 -4.15
C LEU A 36 -19.11 24.85 -3.12
N PRO A 37 -20.28 25.51 -3.22
CA PRO A 37 -21.45 25.10 -2.48
C PRO A 37 -21.85 23.66 -2.85
N GLY A 38 -22.61 23.03 -1.96
CA GLY A 38 -23.18 21.70 -2.21
C GLY A 38 -23.97 21.64 -3.52
N PRO A 39 -24.11 20.45 -4.14
CA PRO A 39 -24.78 20.30 -5.42
C PRO A 39 -26.26 20.69 -5.30
N ALA A 40 -26.82 21.29 -6.35
CA ALA A 40 -28.26 21.60 -6.39
C ALA A 40 -29.13 20.32 -6.33
N HIS A 41 -28.62 19.21 -6.86
CA HIS A 41 -29.27 17.90 -6.83
C HIS A 41 -28.34 16.84 -6.23
N ALA A 42 -28.65 16.35 -5.04
CA ALA A 42 -27.82 15.35 -4.32
C ALA A 42 -27.71 14.00 -5.05
N ALA A 43 -28.73 13.63 -5.83
CA ALA A 43 -28.72 12.40 -6.65
C ALA A 43 -27.90 12.54 -7.94
N ASP A 44 -27.56 13.78 -8.33
CA ASP A 44 -26.82 14.08 -9.54
C ASP A 44 -25.87 15.27 -9.35
N PRO A 45 -24.83 15.10 -8.51
CA PRO A 45 -23.86 16.15 -8.16
C PRO A 45 -23.08 16.66 -9.38
N ARG A 46 -23.62 17.73 -9.98
CA ARG A 46 -23.03 18.46 -11.10
C ARG A 46 -22.76 19.89 -10.68
N TRP A 47 -21.66 20.42 -11.19
CA TRP A 47 -21.34 21.84 -11.10
C TRP A 47 -21.00 22.33 -12.51
N SER A 48 -21.70 23.38 -12.92
CA SER A 48 -21.41 24.15 -14.12
C SER A 48 -21.32 25.63 -13.75
N GLY A 49 -20.38 26.33 -14.36
CA GLY A 49 -20.19 27.73 -14.06
C GLY A 49 -19.05 28.35 -14.82
N ARG A 50 -18.72 29.58 -14.42
CA ARG A 50 -17.57 30.31 -14.95
C ARG A 50 -16.79 30.99 -13.85
N VAL A 51 -15.49 31.06 -14.06
CA VAL A 51 -14.58 31.91 -13.30
C VAL A 51 -14.26 33.09 -14.20
N GLY A 52 -14.57 34.30 -13.76
CA GLY A 52 -14.35 35.52 -14.52
C GLY A 52 -13.31 36.42 -13.87
N LEU A 53 -12.40 36.97 -14.66
CA LEU A 53 -11.64 38.17 -14.32
C LEU A 53 -12.49 39.42 -14.58
N ARG A 54 -12.03 40.60 -14.14
CA ARG A 54 -12.71 41.85 -14.47
C ARG A 54 -12.57 42.15 -15.95
N ALA A 55 -13.67 42.62 -16.54
CA ALA A 55 -13.76 42.98 -17.96
C ALA A 55 -12.59 43.87 -18.42
N ASP A 56 -11.92 43.47 -19.49
CA ASP A 56 -10.93 44.27 -20.20
C ASP A 56 -11.36 44.56 -21.66
N ALA A 57 -10.41 44.97 -22.52
CA ALA A 57 -10.71 45.30 -23.91
C ALA A 57 -11.05 44.07 -24.78
N LEU A 58 -10.75 42.85 -24.33
CA LEU A 58 -10.99 41.59 -25.00
C LEU A 58 -11.84 40.66 -24.12
N SER A 59 -13.11 41.00 -23.91
CA SER A 59 -14.01 40.27 -23.01
C SER A 59 -14.20 38.75 -23.26
N THR A 60 -13.70 38.21 -24.37
CA THR A 60 -13.86 36.82 -24.79
C THR A 60 -12.96 35.86 -24.02
N ASP A 61 -11.83 36.32 -23.46
CA ASP A 61 -10.89 35.50 -22.69
C ASP A 61 -10.96 35.72 -21.18
N ASP A 62 -11.72 36.72 -20.73
CA ASP A 62 -11.97 37.05 -19.32
C ASP A 62 -12.65 35.94 -18.52
N ALA A 63 -13.26 34.96 -19.19
CA ALA A 63 -13.98 33.86 -18.55
C ALA A 63 -13.31 32.50 -18.83
N TYR A 64 -13.28 31.65 -17.80
CA TYR A 64 -13.03 30.22 -17.93
C TYR A 64 -14.27 29.46 -17.46
N TYR A 65 -14.84 28.66 -18.34
CA TYR A 65 -16.01 27.84 -18.06
C TYR A 65 -15.60 26.49 -17.53
N PHE A 66 -16.36 25.95 -16.59
CA PHE A 66 -16.15 24.59 -16.10
C PHE A 66 -17.48 23.85 -16.05
N SER A 67 -17.41 22.55 -16.33
CA SER A 67 -18.52 21.63 -16.12
C SER A 67 -17.97 20.27 -15.74
N PHE A 68 -18.35 19.80 -14.57
CA PHE A 68 -17.99 18.46 -14.13
C PHE A 68 -19.11 17.85 -13.31
N ARG A 69 -19.21 16.52 -13.40
CA ARG A 69 -20.05 15.70 -12.55
C ARG A 69 -19.15 14.91 -11.62
N HIS A 70 -19.28 15.13 -10.32
CA HIS A 70 -18.61 14.30 -9.33
C HIS A 70 -19.65 13.31 -8.84
N PRO A 71 -19.59 12.00 -9.15
CA PRO A 71 -20.61 11.06 -8.66
C PRO A 71 -20.76 11.15 -7.14
N ALA A 72 -22.00 11.05 -6.65
CA ALA A 72 -22.24 10.85 -5.22
C ALA A 72 -21.51 9.57 -4.79
N ARG A 73 -20.97 9.53 -3.56
CA ARG A 73 -20.30 8.33 -3.06
C ARG A 73 -21.23 7.14 -3.21
N PRO A 74 -20.86 6.09 -3.98
CA PRO A 74 -21.73 4.94 -4.16
C PRO A 74 -21.99 4.29 -2.80
N ARG A 75 -23.26 3.97 -2.53
CA ARG A 75 -23.68 3.37 -1.26
C ARG A 75 -23.51 1.85 -1.31
N MET A 76 -22.98 1.29 -0.24
CA MET A 76 -22.74 -0.13 -0.03
C MET A 76 -23.62 -0.64 1.10
N LEU A 77 -24.04 -1.89 1.02
CA LEU A 77 -24.75 -2.57 2.11
C LEU A 77 -23.92 -3.74 2.61
N CYS A 78 -23.41 -3.69 3.84
CA CYS A 78 -22.79 -4.83 4.49
C CYS A 78 -23.83 -5.60 5.32
N VAL A 79 -24.19 -6.79 4.84
CA VAL A 79 -25.09 -7.72 5.51
C VAL A 79 -24.27 -8.75 6.28
N TYR A 80 -24.43 -8.80 7.61
CA TYR A 80 -23.66 -9.69 8.47
C TYR A 80 -24.52 -10.67 9.27
N GLY A 81 -24.02 -11.90 9.52
CA GLY A 81 -24.76 -12.94 10.26
C GLY A 81 -24.22 -13.26 11.66
N ASN A 82 -23.16 -12.58 12.10
CA ASN A 82 -22.53 -12.79 13.40
C ASN A 82 -22.88 -11.65 14.39
N PRO A 83 -23.53 -11.92 15.53
CA PRO A 83 -23.82 -10.90 16.54
C PRO A 83 -22.57 -10.19 17.09
N GLU A 84 -21.42 -10.88 17.05
CA GLU A 84 -20.14 -10.37 17.53
C GLU A 84 -19.31 -9.71 16.41
N PHE A 85 -19.89 -9.50 15.22
CA PHE A 85 -19.19 -9.05 14.01
C PHE A 85 -18.34 -7.79 14.21
N PHE A 86 -18.80 -6.84 15.03
CA PHE A 86 -18.11 -5.57 15.29
C PHE A 86 -17.11 -5.60 16.44
N LYS A 87 -16.99 -6.71 17.19
CA LYS A 87 -15.99 -6.80 18.26
C LYS A 87 -14.64 -7.16 17.69
N ALA A 88 -13.59 -6.44 18.11
CA ALA A 88 -12.23 -6.81 17.73
C ALA A 88 -11.91 -8.22 18.28
N PRO A 89 -11.26 -9.09 17.50
CA PRO A 89 -10.62 -8.82 16.21
C PRO A 89 -11.42 -9.32 14.99
N ASN A 90 -12.75 -9.28 15.01
CA ASN A 90 -13.61 -9.78 13.92
C ASN A 90 -13.62 -8.84 12.70
N GLY A 91 -14.00 -9.38 11.54
CA GLY A 91 -13.98 -8.65 10.26
C GLY A 91 -14.81 -7.36 10.25
N GLY A 92 -15.95 -7.34 10.96
CA GLY A 92 -16.82 -6.17 11.02
C GLY A 92 -16.22 -4.97 11.76
N TYR A 93 -15.32 -5.22 12.73
CA TYR A 93 -14.53 -4.14 13.34
C TYR A 93 -13.71 -3.42 12.26
N PHE A 94 -12.94 -4.16 11.46
CA PHE A 94 -12.08 -3.58 10.44
C PHE A 94 -12.86 -2.93 9.29
N LEU A 95 -13.93 -3.57 8.82
CA LEU A 95 -14.79 -3.00 7.76
C LEU A 95 -15.43 -1.68 8.21
N ARG A 96 -15.92 -1.60 9.46
CA ARG A 96 -16.52 -0.36 9.97
C ARG A 96 -15.50 0.78 10.07
N GLU A 97 -14.27 0.49 10.49
CA GLU A 97 -13.23 1.51 10.59
C GLU A 97 -12.83 2.06 9.20
N ILE A 98 -12.72 1.22 8.17
CA ILE A 98 -12.35 1.70 6.81
C ILE A 98 -13.47 2.47 6.12
N PHE A 99 -14.75 2.14 6.39
CA PHE A 99 -15.92 2.86 5.87
C PHE A 99 -16.26 4.13 6.68
N GLY A 100 -15.37 4.57 7.57
CA GLY A 100 -15.41 5.91 8.13
C GLY A 100 -15.90 6.05 9.56
N GLY A 101 -16.00 4.94 10.30
CA GLY A 101 -16.27 4.87 11.75
C GLY A 101 -16.32 6.21 12.51
N ALA A 102 -15.24 6.57 13.22
CA ALA A 102 -15.25 7.67 14.19
C ALA A 102 -14.71 9.03 13.68
N LYS A 103 -14.07 9.11 12.51
CA LYS A 103 -13.35 10.35 12.10
C LYS A 103 -13.35 10.71 10.62
N GLU A 104 -13.31 9.77 9.67
CA GLU A 104 -13.43 10.01 8.20
C GLU A 104 -13.30 8.67 7.43
N SER A 105 -14.03 8.48 6.33
CA SER A 105 -13.92 7.26 5.49
C SER A 105 -12.61 7.25 4.70
N LEU A 106 -11.92 6.11 4.74
CA LEU A 106 -10.71 5.86 3.94
C LEU A 106 -11.05 5.41 2.51
N LEU A 107 -12.33 5.16 2.24
CA LEU A 107 -12.84 4.68 0.97
C LEU A 107 -13.70 5.75 0.29
N GLU A 108 -13.80 5.67 -1.03
CA GLU A 108 -14.67 6.53 -1.86
C GLU A 108 -16.16 6.14 -1.78
N TYR A 109 -16.51 5.29 -0.80
CA TYR A 109 -17.78 4.62 -0.67
C TYR A 109 -18.32 4.81 0.75
N ASP A 110 -19.65 4.91 0.85
CA ASP A 110 -20.35 4.90 2.13
C ASP A 110 -20.98 3.52 2.34
N CYS A 111 -20.99 3.00 3.56
CA CYS A 111 -21.50 1.65 3.84
C CYS A 111 -22.50 1.65 5.00
N ASP A 112 -23.70 1.16 4.72
CA ASP A 112 -24.69 0.81 5.73
C ASP A 112 -24.43 -0.62 6.21
N PHE A 113 -24.63 -0.87 7.51
CA PHE A 113 -24.49 -2.21 8.08
C PHE A 113 -25.84 -2.71 8.57
N LEU A 114 -26.21 -3.91 8.13
CA LEU A 114 -27.49 -4.54 8.45
C LEU A 114 -27.28 -6.00 8.87
N GLU A 115 -27.94 -6.39 9.95
CA GLU A 115 -27.94 -7.80 10.36
C GLU A 115 -28.79 -8.63 9.39
N LEU A 116 -28.33 -9.83 9.04
CA LEU A 116 -28.99 -10.72 8.06
C LEU A 116 -30.47 -10.99 8.40
N GLY A 117 -30.82 -11.07 9.69
CA GLY A 117 -32.21 -11.25 10.13
C GLY A 117 -33.16 -10.10 9.79
N ARG A 118 -32.61 -8.92 9.44
CA ARG A 118 -33.33 -7.70 9.08
C ARG A 118 -33.21 -7.37 7.59
N PHE A 119 -32.77 -8.32 6.77
CA PHE A 119 -32.49 -8.11 5.35
C PHE A 119 -33.68 -7.53 4.57
N ASN A 120 -34.90 -7.90 4.95
CA ASN A 120 -36.15 -7.42 4.36
C ASN A 120 -36.43 -5.92 4.58
N GLU A 121 -35.71 -5.25 5.48
CA GLU A 121 -35.81 -3.80 5.70
C GLU A 121 -35.02 -3.01 4.64
N ALA A 122 -34.04 -3.63 3.98
CA ALA A 122 -33.24 -2.98 2.95
C ALA A 122 -33.92 -3.02 1.59
N ARG A 123 -33.79 -1.93 0.84
CA ARG A 123 -34.10 -1.89 -0.60
C ARG A 123 -32.79 -1.96 -1.38
N LEU A 124 -32.48 -3.13 -1.95
CA LEU A 124 -31.20 -3.33 -2.65
C LEU A 124 -30.97 -2.37 -3.82
N SER A 125 -32.02 -1.79 -4.41
CA SER A 125 -31.93 -0.76 -5.45
C SER A 125 -31.21 0.51 -5.01
N ASP A 126 -31.13 0.76 -3.70
CA ASP A 126 -30.50 1.95 -3.12
C ASP A 126 -28.97 1.79 -3.01
N TYR A 127 -28.43 0.60 -3.32
CA TYR A 127 -27.03 0.24 -3.15
C TYR A 127 -26.38 -0.23 -4.45
N SER A 128 -25.09 0.08 -4.62
CA SER A 128 -24.30 -0.34 -5.78
C SER A 128 -23.63 -1.71 -5.56
N VAL A 129 -23.24 -2.01 -4.32
CA VAL A 129 -22.67 -3.30 -3.93
C VAL A 129 -23.28 -3.79 -2.61
N VAL A 130 -23.55 -5.09 -2.53
CA VAL A 130 -23.85 -5.80 -1.28
C VAL A 130 -22.63 -6.59 -0.85
N ILE A 131 -22.21 -6.45 0.40
CA ILE A 131 -21.16 -7.23 1.04
C ILE A 131 -21.82 -8.21 2.00
N LEU A 132 -21.68 -9.50 1.74
CA LEU A 132 -22.24 -10.55 2.57
C LEU A 132 -21.12 -11.17 3.43
N ALA A 133 -21.18 -10.97 4.75
CA ALA A 133 -20.08 -11.29 5.65
C ALA A 133 -20.49 -12.21 6.81
N ASP A 134 -19.66 -13.23 7.10
CA ASP A 134 -19.73 -14.08 8.30
C ASP A 134 -21.15 -14.53 8.69
N PHE A 135 -21.74 -15.38 7.85
CA PHE A 135 -23.08 -15.94 8.01
C PHE A 135 -23.03 -17.45 8.29
N LYS A 136 -24.08 -17.97 8.92
CA LYS A 136 -24.23 -19.43 9.17
C LYS A 136 -24.95 -20.12 8.02
N ASP A 137 -25.95 -19.47 7.47
CA ASP A 137 -26.78 -19.93 6.36
C ASP A 137 -27.44 -18.71 5.72
N ILE A 138 -27.80 -18.83 4.44
CA ILE A 138 -28.53 -17.79 3.72
C ILE A 138 -29.91 -18.33 3.36
N PRO A 139 -31.00 -17.72 3.87
CA PRO A 139 -32.35 -18.13 3.50
C PRO A 139 -32.58 -18.07 1.98
N ALA A 140 -33.30 -19.05 1.43
CA ALA A 140 -33.60 -19.10 -0.01
C ALA A 140 -34.26 -17.82 -0.57
N PRO A 141 -35.16 -17.12 0.15
CA PRO A 141 -35.69 -15.82 -0.29
C PRO A 141 -34.60 -14.75 -0.43
N THR A 142 -33.69 -14.66 0.54
CA THR A 142 -32.54 -13.74 0.53
C THR A 142 -31.60 -14.05 -0.64
N ALA A 143 -31.26 -15.32 -0.85
CA ALA A 143 -30.43 -15.74 -1.99
C ALA A 143 -31.05 -15.37 -3.34
N SER A 144 -32.38 -15.54 -3.48
CA SER A 144 -33.13 -15.18 -4.69
C SER A 144 -33.17 -13.67 -4.94
N GLU A 145 -33.22 -12.87 -3.88
CA GLU A 145 -33.17 -11.41 -3.99
C GLU A 145 -31.78 -10.90 -4.37
N LEU A 146 -30.73 -11.47 -3.78
CA LEU A 146 -29.34 -11.20 -4.17
C LEU A 146 -29.06 -11.60 -5.62
N ASP A 147 -29.54 -12.77 -6.07
CA ASP A 147 -29.46 -13.21 -7.48
C ASP A 147 -30.07 -12.16 -8.42
N ARG A 148 -31.29 -11.69 -8.10
CA ARG A 148 -31.97 -10.66 -8.88
C ARG A 148 -31.21 -9.32 -8.90
N PHE A 149 -30.66 -8.92 -7.76
CA PHE A 149 -29.88 -7.69 -7.64
C PHE A 149 -28.62 -7.73 -8.51
N VAL A 150 -27.85 -8.82 -8.43
CA VAL A 150 -26.63 -8.99 -9.21
C VAL A 150 -26.96 -9.07 -10.71
N ARG A 151 -27.99 -9.81 -11.10
CA ARG A 151 -28.40 -9.90 -12.53
C ARG A 151 -28.73 -8.55 -13.16
N ARG A 152 -29.19 -7.57 -12.36
CA ARG A 152 -29.53 -6.20 -12.77
C ARG A 152 -28.35 -5.22 -12.73
N GLY A 153 -27.12 -5.70 -12.57
CA GLY A 153 -25.91 -4.86 -12.57
C GLY A 153 -25.32 -4.56 -11.20
N GLY A 154 -25.94 -5.04 -10.11
CA GLY A 154 -25.41 -4.88 -8.76
C GLY A 154 -24.11 -5.67 -8.53
N GLY A 155 -23.23 -5.16 -7.68
CA GLY A 155 -22.03 -5.88 -7.23
C GLY A 155 -22.30 -6.73 -6.00
N LEU A 156 -21.73 -7.93 -5.91
CA LEU A 156 -21.77 -8.74 -4.67
C LEU A 156 -20.36 -9.11 -4.22
N TRP A 157 -20.06 -8.91 -2.94
CA TRP A 157 -18.85 -9.44 -2.33
C TRP A 157 -19.17 -10.43 -1.21
N VAL A 158 -18.79 -11.69 -1.39
CA VAL A 158 -19.00 -12.75 -0.41
C VAL A 158 -17.72 -12.97 0.40
N ILE A 159 -17.84 -12.80 1.72
CA ILE A 159 -16.79 -12.96 2.71
C ILE A 159 -17.25 -14.04 3.70
N PRO A 160 -16.70 -15.27 3.63
CA PRO A 160 -17.04 -16.29 4.60
C PRO A 160 -16.53 -15.88 5.98
N GLY A 161 -17.10 -16.45 7.02
CA GLY A 161 -16.52 -16.45 8.35
C GLY A 161 -16.37 -17.88 8.86
N GLY A 162 -15.96 -18.04 10.11
CA GLY A 162 -15.81 -19.37 10.72
C GLY A 162 -17.10 -20.19 10.80
N ARG A 163 -18.25 -19.56 10.53
CA ARG A 163 -19.58 -20.16 10.54
C ARG A 163 -20.11 -20.47 9.12
N ALA A 164 -19.41 -20.05 8.07
CA ALA A 164 -19.85 -20.09 6.69
C ALA A 164 -19.24 -21.26 5.92
N GLY A 165 -19.53 -22.50 6.35
CA GLY A 165 -19.06 -23.71 5.67
C GLY A 165 -19.71 -23.93 4.28
N PRO A 166 -19.30 -24.98 3.53
CA PRO A 166 -19.86 -25.28 2.20
C PRO A 166 -21.39 -25.38 2.17
N GLU A 167 -21.99 -25.96 3.20
CA GLU A 167 -23.46 -26.05 3.32
C GLU A 167 -24.14 -24.67 3.41
N ALA A 168 -23.49 -23.69 4.05
CA ALA A 168 -23.99 -22.33 4.15
C ALA A 168 -24.03 -21.63 2.78
N MET A 169 -23.17 -22.07 1.85
CA MET A 169 -23.03 -21.50 0.51
C MET A 169 -23.96 -22.14 -0.52
N ALA A 170 -24.63 -23.24 -0.18
CA ALA A 170 -25.39 -24.05 -1.14
C ALA A 170 -26.44 -23.26 -1.94
N SER A 171 -27.09 -22.26 -1.33
CA SER A 171 -28.08 -21.40 -2.03
C SER A 171 -27.45 -20.32 -2.93
N LEU A 172 -26.17 -20.00 -2.73
CA LEU A 172 -25.42 -19.02 -3.54
C LEU A 172 -24.58 -19.70 -4.63
N ASP A 173 -24.06 -20.89 -4.31
CA ASP A 173 -23.15 -21.69 -5.14
C ASP A 173 -23.53 -21.79 -6.62
N PRO A 174 -24.81 -21.91 -7.04
CA PRO A 174 -25.16 -22.01 -8.46
C PRO A 174 -24.63 -20.86 -9.32
N TRP A 175 -24.54 -19.65 -8.77
CA TRP A 175 -24.21 -18.43 -9.52
C TRP A 175 -22.97 -17.69 -9.00
N LEU A 176 -22.33 -18.16 -7.93
CA LEU A 176 -21.01 -17.68 -7.53
C LEU A 176 -19.92 -18.04 -8.58
N PRO A 177 -18.86 -17.23 -8.72
CA PRO A 177 -17.76 -17.47 -9.65
C PRO A 177 -16.79 -18.58 -9.22
N ALA A 178 -16.89 -19.03 -7.97
CA ALA A 178 -16.19 -20.19 -7.45
C ALA A 178 -17.07 -20.95 -6.48
N GLN A 179 -16.88 -22.27 -6.42
CA GLN A 179 -17.53 -23.13 -5.43
C GLN A 179 -16.63 -23.30 -4.20
N PHE A 180 -17.23 -23.20 -3.02
CA PHE A 180 -16.55 -23.39 -1.75
C PHE A 180 -16.37 -24.87 -1.43
N GLY A 181 -15.13 -25.28 -1.19
CA GLY A 181 -14.73 -26.63 -0.79
C GLY A 181 -14.35 -26.71 0.69
N SER A 182 -13.53 -27.71 1.02
CA SER A 182 -13.11 -27.95 2.40
C SER A 182 -12.26 -26.81 2.97
N LEU A 183 -12.34 -26.64 4.30
CA LEU A 183 -11.50 -25.72 5.05
C LEU A 183 -10.05 -26.24 5.10
N VAL A 184 -9.10 -25.39 4.75
CA VAL A 184 -7.66 -25.66 4.81
C VAL A 184 -7.03 -24.80 5.90
N TRP A 185 -6.15 -25.44 6.65
CA TRP A 185 -5.24 -24.79 7.58
C TRP A 185 -3.97 -24.43 6.80
N GLY A 186 -3.76 -23.14 6.56
CA GLY A 186 -2.75 -22.64 5.63
C GLY A 186 -1.31 -22.93 6.09
N GLU A 187 -0.43 -23.18 5.12
CA GLU A 187 0.97 -23.58 5.35
C GLU A 187 1.95 -22.39 5.53
N GLY A 188 1.50 -21.14 5.48
CA GLY A 188 2.40 -20.01 5.74
C GLY A 188 1.98 -18.65 5.18
N SER A 189 2.90 -17.69 5.28
CA SER A 189 2.76 -16.31 4.83
C SER A 189 2.96 -16.17 3.32
N GLY A 190 2.16 -15.31 2.69
CA GLY A 190 2.36 -14.81 1.35
C GLY A 190 1.07 -14.79 0.54
N LEU A 191 0.66 -13.59 0.13
CA LEU A 191 -0.35 -13.37 -0.89
C LEU A 191 0.37 -13.16 -2.23
N LYS A 192 -0.16 -13.75 -3.30
CA LYS A 192 0.34 -13.53 -4.66
C LYS A 192 -0.75 -12.90 -5.52
N PRO A 193 -0.46 -11.83 -6.27
CA PRO A 193 -1.41 -11.30 -7.23
C PRO A 193 -1.67 -12.38 -8.30
N GLY A 194 -2.93 -12.55 -8.66
CA GLY A 194 -3.34 -13.41 -9.77
C GLY A 194 -3.17 -12.71 -11.12
N PRO A 195 -3.42 -13.41 -12.24
CA PRO A 195 -3.18 -12.86 -13.58
C PRO A 195 -3.99 -11.59 -13.89
N GLN A 196 -5.14 -11.41 -13.23
CA GLN A 196 -6.06 -10.29 -13.44
C GLN A 196 -5.96 -9.20 -12.37
N ALA A 197 -5.02 -9.29 -11.43
CA ALA A 197 -4.73 -8.18 -10.52
C ALA A 197 -3.76 -7.20 -11.18
N ASP A 198 -3.96 -5.89 -11.00
CA ASP A 198 -3.04 -4.86 -11.51
C ASP A 198 -1.67 -4.99 -10.81
N PRO A 199 -0.61 -5.43 -11.50
CA PRO A 199 0.69 -5.62 -10.88
C PRO A 199 1.29 -4.31 -10.38
N ASN A 200 0.97 -3.17 -10.99
CA ASN A 200 1.53 -1.88 -10.62
C ASN A 200 0.97 -1.37 -9.29
N LEU A 201 -0.32 -1.60 -9.03
CA LEU A 201 -0.95 -1.26 -7.77
C LEU A 201 -0.26 -1.93 -6.57
N TRP A 202 0.27 -3.14 -6.77
CA TRP A 202 0.83 -3.96 -5.69
C TRP A 202 2.36 -3.90 -5.54
N LYS A 203 3.10 -3.26 -6.45
CA LYS A 203 4.58 -3.23 -6.44
C LYS A 203 5.18 -2.65 -5.16
N GLY A 204 4.49 -1.72 -4.50
CA GLY A 204 4.93 -1.07 -3.26
C GLY A 204 4.57 -1.83 -1.98
N PHE A 205 3.84 -2.94 -2.06
CA PHE A 205 3.32 -3.66 -0.90
C PHE A 205 4.03 -5.00 -0.69
N GLU A 206 4.35 -5.30 0.56
CA GLU A 206 4.95 -6.58 0.97
C GLU A 206 3.88 -7.69 1.05
N LEU A 207 3.28 -8.07 -0.09
CA LEU A 207 2.27 -9.12 -0.16
C LEU A 207 2.75 -10.45 0.46
N GLY A 208 4.07 -10.70 0.41
CA GLY A 208 4.72 -11.83 1.08
C GLY A 208 4.52 -11.90 2.60
N LYS A 209 4.23 -10.77 3.27
CA LYS A 209 4.00 -10.70 4.73
C LYS A 209 2.53 -10.85 5.13
N VAL A 210 1.62 -10.99 4.16
CA VAL A 210 0.20 -11.29 4.43
C VAL A 210 0.09 -12.77 4.80
N LEU A 211 -0.34 -13.05 6.02
CA LEU A 211 -0.59 -14.39 6.52
C LEU A 211 -2.06 -14.74 6.30
N VAL A 212 -2.34 -15.85 5.62
CA VAL A 212 -3.67 -16.44 5.50
C VAL A 212 -3.61 -17.84 6.11
N GLY A 213 -3.83 -17.93 7.41
CA GLY A 213 -3.70 -19.16 8.20
C GLY A 213 -4.90 -20.11 8.05
N ARG A 214 -6.04 -19.64 7.57
CA ARG A 214 -7.22 -20.48 7.26
C ARG A 214 -7.94 -19.95 6.04
N TYR A 215 -8.37 -20.84 5.15
CA TYR A 215 -9.19 -20.48 3.99
C TYR A 215 -9.93 -21.71 3.46
N TYR A 216 -11.05 -21.49 2.79
CA TYR A 216 -11.77 -22.53 2.06
C TYR A 216 -11.13 -22.74 0.69
N LEU A 217 -11.03 -23.99 0.23
CA LEU A 217 -10.62 -24.24 -1.15
C LEU A 217 -11.66 -23.71 -2.12
N LEU A 218 -11.24 -22.88 -3.07
CA LEU A 218 -12.11 -22.38 -4.13
C LEU A 218 -11.90 -23.17 -5.41
N GLN A 219 -12.97 -23.79 -5.91
CA GLN A 219 -13.02 -24.35 -7.25
C GLN A 219 -13.55 -23.29 -8.21
N VAL A 220 -12.64 -22.70 -9.00
CA VAL A 220 -12.95 -21.59 -9.91
C VAL A 220 -13.78 -22.09 -11.08
N LYS A 221 -14.92 -21.44 -11.35
CA LYS A 221 -15.76 -21.78 -12.51
C LYS A 221 -15.19 -21.20 -13.81
N PRO A 222 -15.48 -21.82 -14.97
CA PRO A 222 -15.09 -21.28 -16.28
C PRO A 222 -15.56 -19.83 -16.46
N GLY A 223 -14.70 -18.98 -17.04
CA GLY A 223 -15.01 -17.56 -17.25
C GLY A 223 -14.82 -16.65 -16.02
N SER A 224 -14.35 -17.20 -14.90
CA SER A 224 -14.01 -16.43 -13.69
C SER A 224 -12.53 -16.07 -13.65
N GLU A 225 -12.23 -14.98 -12.95
CA GLU A 225 -10.92 -14.35 -12.88
C GLU A 225 -10.33 -14.55 -11.47
N THR A 226 -9.11 -15.08 -11.38
CA THR A 226 -8.44 -15.22 -10.08
C THR A 226 -7.58 -13.98 -9.84
N ARG A 227 -7.94 -13.17 -8.85
CA ARG A 227 -7.27 -11.90 -8.55
C ARG A 227 -6.21 -12.02 -7.47
N PHE A 228 -6.37 -12.94 -6.52
CA PHE A 228 -5.31 -13.28 -5.56
C PHE A 228 -5.22 -14.78 -5.32
N LYS A 229 -4.00 -15.23 -5.04
CA LYS A 229 -3.66 -16.60 -4.70
C LYS A 229 -2.89 -16.65 -3.39
N SER A 230 -2.92 -17.81 -2.73
CA SER A 230 -2.03 -18.10 -1.61
C SER A 230 -0.59 -18.29 -2.10
N SER A 231 0.35 -18.33 -1.16
CA SER A 231 1.76 -18.64 -1.42
C SER A 231 1.93 -19.98 -2.16
N SER A 232 1.11 -20.98 -1.79
CA SER A 232 1.02 -22.31 -2.42
C SER A 232 0.22 -22.33 -3.74
N GLY A 233 -0.33 -21.19 -4.18
CA GLY A 233 -0.98 -21.04 -5.49
C GLY A 233 -2.49 -21.27 -5.52
N TYR A 234 -3.12 -21.55 -4.37
CA TYR A 234 -4.57 -21.72 -4.30
C TYR A 234 -5.31 -20.39 -4.50
N PRO A 235 -6.42 -20.34 -5.26
CA PRO A 235 -7.22 -19.13 -5.42
C PRO A 235 -7.78 -18.66 -4.07
N LEU A 236 -7.59 -17.38 -3.75
CA LEU A 236 -8.10 -16.76 -2.53
C LEU A 236 -9.13 -15.66 -2.82
N LEU A 237 -8.93 -14.88 -3.89
CA LEU A 237 -9.92 -13.92 -4.38
C LEU A 237 -10.28 -14.26 -5.82
N VAL A 238 -11.56 -14.53 -6.07
CA VAL A 238 -12.08 -14.85 -7.39
C VAL A 238 -13.20 -13.88 -7.74
N THR A 239 -13.15 -13.30 -8.94
CA THR A 239 -14.20 -12.45 -9.49
C THR A 239 -14.86 -13.10 -10.69
N GLY A 240 -16.13 -12.81 -10.94
CA GLY A 240 -16.81 -13.24 -12.15
C GLY A 240 -18.08 -12.46 -12.42
N LYS A 241 -18.68 -12.69 -13.59
CA LYS A 241 -19.91 -12.04 -14.02
C LYS A 241 -21.11 -12.92 -13.74
N HIS A 242 -22.23 -12.29 -13.41
CA HIS A 242 -23.52 -12.97 -13.31
C HIS A 242 -24.66 -12.02 -13.72
N GLY A 243 -25.31 -12.32 -14.84
CA GLY A 243 -26.13 -11.34 -15.55
C GLY A 243 -25.29 -10.10 -15.93
N GLU A 244 -25.78 -8.91 -15.60
CA GLU A 244 -25.08 -7.65 -15.86
C GLU A 244 -24.12 -7.24 -14.73
N GLY A 245 -24.24 -7.88 -13.56
CA GLY A 245 -23.43 -7.56 -12.38
C GLY A 245 -22.16 -8.38 -12.26
N ARG A 246 -21.43 -8.11 -11.19
CA ARG A 246 -20.16 -8.76 -10.88
C ARG A 246 -20.12 -9.23 -9.44
N ILE A 247 -19.46 -10.36 -9.23
CA ILE A 247 -19.35 -11.01 -7.94
C ILE A 247 -17.87 -11.17 -7.61
N ALA A 248 -17.49 -10.87 -6.37
CA ALA A 248 -16.21 -11.21 -5.77
C ALA A 248 -16.44 -12.23 -4.64
N VAL A 249 -15.58 -13.24 -4.59
CA VAL A 249 -15.58 -14.26 -3.54
C VAL A 249 -14.21 -14.30 -2.90
N TRP A 250 -14.16 -14.08 -1.58
CA TRP A 250 -12.96 -14.23 -0.77
C TRP A 250 -12.97 -15.61 -0.07
N ALA A 251 -11.84 -16.30 -0.06
CA ALA A 251 -11.74 -17.67 0.48
C ALA A 251 -11.54 -17.72 2.00
N SER A 252 -11.12 -16.63 2.62
CA SER A 252 -10.81 -16.57 4.05
C SER A 252 -11.79 -15.65 4.78
N ALA A 253 -11.67 -15.53 6.10
CA ALA A 253 -12.35 -14.48 6.83
C ALA A 253 -11.55 -13.17 6.75
N LEU A 254 -12.13 -12.08 7.26
CA LEU A 254 -11.42 -10.80 7.46
C LEU A 254 -11.07 -10.53 8.93
N ASP A 255 -11.19 -11.54 9.79
CA ASP A 255 -10.80 -11.46 11.18
C ASP A 255 -9.30 -11.78 11.39
N ALA A 256 -8.75 -11.32 12.51
CA ALA A 256 -7.34 -11.52 12.83
C ALA A 256 -6.97 -12.96 13.25
N SER A 257 -7.96 -13.87 13.36
CA SER A 257 -7.72 -15.27 13.71
C SER A 257 -7.46 -16.14 12.49
N TRP A 258 -7.98 -15.75 11.31
CA TRP A 258 -7.75 -16.45 10.04
C TRP A 258 -6.67 -15.79 9.18
N THR A 259 -6.55 -14.47 9.25
CA THR A 259 -5.63 -13.70 8.40
C THR A 259 -5.11 -12.46 9.11
N ASN A 260 -3.89 -12.02 8.77
CA ASN A 260 -3.41 -10.71 9.23
C ASN A 260 -3.71 -9.58 8.22
N MET A 261 -4.45 -9.85 7.14
CA MET A 261 -4.71 -8.90 6.05
C MET A 261 -5.21 -7.55 6.56
N ALA A 262 -6.22 -7.56 7.44
CA ALA A 262 -6.85 -6.35 7.97
C ALA A 262 -5.93 -5.52 8.88
N LEU A 263 -4.79 -6.09 9.30
CA LEU A 263 -3.76 -5.40 10.10
C LEU A 263 -2.63 -4.82 9.22
N LYS A 264 -2.69 -5.01 7.90
CA LYS A 264 -1.66 -4.51 6.97
C LYS A 264 -2.08 -3.17 6.35
N PRO A 265 -1.13 -2.26 6.07
CA PRO A 265 -1.41 -0.98 5.41
C PRO A 265 -2.13 -1.10 4.05
N LEU A 266 -1.93 -2.24 3.36
CA LEU A 266 -2.54 -2.50 2.05
C LEU A 266 -4.04 -2.80 2.12
N PHE A 267 -4.60 -3.03 3.31
CA PHE A 267 -5.99 -3.49 3.47
C PHE A 267 -7.01 -2.55 2.84
N ALA A 268 -6.90 -1.24 3.09
CA ALA A 268 -7.84 -0.25 2.55
C ALA A 268 -7.83 -0.25 1.00
N LEU A 269 -6.64 -0.26 0.40
CA LEU A 269 -6.47 -0.32 -1.05
C LEU A 269 -6.95 -1.65 -1.64
N TRP A 270 -6.76 -2.75 -0.92
CA TRP A 270 -7.27 -4.06 -1.30
C TRP A 270 -8.79 -4.13 -1.29
N VAL A 271 -9.45 -3.56 -0.26
CA VAL A 271 -10.90 -3.44 -0.25
C VAL A 271 -11.40 -2.53 -1.36
N GLN A 272 -10.72 -1.40 -1.60
CA GLN A 272 -11.06 -0.48 -2.68
C GLN A 272 -10.97 -1.18 -4.05
N ASP A 273 -9.86 -1.87 -4.35
CA ASP A 273 -9.70 -2.62 -5.61
C ASP A 273 -10.75 -3.74 -5.77
N ILE A 274 -11.23 -4.35 -4.67
CA ILE A 274 -12.38 -5.26 -4.71
C ILE A 274 -13.64 -4.55 -5.14
N LEU A 275 -13.99 -3.49 -4.42
CA LEU A 275 -15.22 -2.75 -4.66
C LEU A 275 -15.23 -2.14 -6.06
N ASP A 276 -14.13 -1.58 -6.52
CA ASP A 276 -14.00 -0.96 -7.84
C ASP A 276 -14.18 -2.01 -8.95
N SER A 277 -13.73 -3.25 -8.71
CA SER A 277 -13.85 -4.32 -9.70
C SER A 277 -15.28 -4.83 -9.89
N ILE A 278 -16.14 -4.70 -8.86
CA ILE A 278 -17.50 -5.26 -8.84
C ILE A 278 -18.60 -4.20 -8.84
N ALA A 279 -18.29 -2.96 -8.48
CA ALA A 279 -19.25 -1.87 -8.49
C ALA A 279 -19.64 -1.55 -9.95
N PRO A 280 -20.93 -1.30 -10.22
CA PRO A 280 -21.38 -0.86 -11.53
C PRO A 280 -20.65 0.44 -11.95
N GLY A 281 -20.18 0.48 -13.20
CA GLY A 281 -19.30 1.52 -13.71
C GLY A 281 -19.90 2.93 -13.63
N SER A 282 -19.47 3.72 -12.66
CA SER A 282 -19.55 5.19 -12.68
C SER A 282 -18.57 5.76 -11.67
N LYS A 283 -17.28 5.66 -11.97
CA LYS A 283 -16.20 6.24 -11.15
C LYS A 283 -15.44 7.39 -11.80
N THR A 284 -15.66 7.64 -13.08
CA THR A 284 -15.05 8.79 -13.73
C THR A 284 -15.83 10.04 -13.33
N THR A 285 -15.14 10.99 -12.68
CA THR A 285 -15.54 12.39 -12.75
C THR A 285 -15.70 12.72 -14.22
N GLU A 286 -16.94 12.90 -14.67
CA GLU A 286 -17.20 13.25 -16.06
C GLU A 286 -16.87 14.74 -16.20
N ASN A 287 -15.65 15.02 -16.66
CA ASN A 287 -15.24 16.35 -17.05
C ASN A 287 -15.70 16.58 -18.49
N TYR A 288 -16.56 17.56 -18.68
CA TYR A 288 -17.06 17.94 -20.00
C TYR A 288 -16.34 19.21 -20.49
N ASP A 289 -15.01 19.23 -20.43
CA ASP A 289 -14.20 20.35 -20.91
C ASP A 289 -13.76 20.07 -22.37
N LEU A 290 -14.07 21.02 -23.25
CA LEU A 290 -13.80 20.98 -24.68
C LEU A 290 -13.07 22.25 -25.10
N LYS A 291 -12.25 22.17 -26.15
CA LYS A 291 -11.69 23.37 -26.79
C LYS A 291 -12.63 23.92 -27.85
N VAL A 292 -12.57 25.22 -28.10
CA VAL A 292 -13.26 25.84 -29.25
C VAL A 292 -12.89 25.09 -30.54
N GLY A 293 -13.91 24.68 -31.30
CA GLY A 293 -13.77 23.87 -32.52
C GLY A 293 -13.66 22.35 -32.31
N GLN A 294 -13.57 21.88 -31.06
CA GLN A 294 -13.61 20.44 -30.76
C GLN A 294 -15.07 19.94 -30.77
N PRO A 295 -15.39 18.86 -31.49
CA PRO A 295 -16.77 18.37 -31.54
C PRO A 295 -17.26 17.89 -30.18
N LEU A 296 -18.46 18.33 -29.80
CA LEU A 296 -19.18 17.81 -28.65
C LEU A 296 -19.73 16.43 -28.99
N LEU A 297 -19.25 15.42 -28.29
CA LEU A 297 -19.65 14.03 -28.47
C LEU A 297 -20.39 13.50 -27.23
N ARG A 298 -21.58 12.94 -27.42
CA ARG A 298 -22.30 12.16 -26.40
C ARG A 298 -22.67 10.79 -26.95
N VAL A 299 -22.27 9.75 -26.23
CA VAL A 299 -22.65 8.36 -26.50
C VAL A 299 -23.46 7.83 -25.32
N TRP A 300 -24.62 7.24 -25.59
CA TRP A 300 -25.46 6.56 -24.60
C TRP A 300 -25.03 5.10 -24.50
N ASP A 301 -24.56 4.70 -23.32
CA ASP A 301 -24.23 3.30 -23.04
C ASP A 301 -25.46 2.41 -23.25
N THR A 302 -25.25 1.16 -23.64
CA THR A 302 -26.26 0.10 -23.80
C THR A 302 -27.28 0.02 -22.67
N GLN A 303 -26.87 0.34 -21.44
CA GLN A 303 -27.69 0.32 -20.23
C GLN A 303 -28.51 1.61 -19.98
N GLU A 304 -28.19 2.70 -20.69
CA GLU A 304 -28.91 3.97 -20.55
C GLU A 304 -30.05 4.05 -21.59
N PRO A 305 -31.30 4.38 -21.25
CA PRO A 305 -32.34 4.58 -22.26
C PRO A 305 -31.95 5.75 -23.18
N ALA A 306 -31.69 5.46 -24.46
CA ALA A 306 -31.30 6.46 -25.45
C ALA A 306 -32.54 7.11 -26.06
N PRO A 307 -32.69 8.44 -25.98
CA PRO A 307 -33.82 9.13 -26.61
C PRO A 307 -33.69 9.12 -28.14
N ALA A 308 -34.77 9.40 -28.88
CA ALA A 308 -34.70 9.55 -30.34
C ALA A 308 -33.95 10.83 -30.76
N SER A 309 -34.06 11.88 -29.95
CA SER A 309 -33.39 13.16 -30.16
C SER A 309 -33.08 13.86 -28.83
N VAL A 310 -32.17 14.81 -28.90
CA VAL A 310 -31.78 15.69 -27.79
C VAL A 310 -31.81 17.14 -28.25
N ARG A 311 -32.06 18.05 -27.32
CA ARG A 311 -32.00 19.50 -27.56
C ARG A 311 -30.69 20.04 -26.98
N LEU A 312 -29.82 20.51 -27.85
CA LEU A 312 -28.63 21.28 -27.50
C LEU A 312 -29.00 22.76 -27.41
N ARG A 313 -28.56 23.45 -26.37
CA ARG A 313 -28.60 24.91 -26.25
C ARG A 313 -27.16 25.42 -26.20
N ASP A 314 -26.83 26.36 -27.07
CA ASP A 314 -25.51 27.00 -27.12
C ASP A 314 -25.39 28.14 -26.09
N PRO A 315 -24.19 28.73 -25.90
CA PRO A 315 -23.97 29.84 -24.97
C PRO A 315 -24.77 31.11 -25.31
N GLU A 316 -25.15 31.29 -26.57
CA GLU A 316 -25.98 32.42 -27.03
C GLU A 316 -27.48 32.16 -26.84
N GLY A 317 -27.85 30.99 -26.34
CA GLY A 317 -29.22 30.59 -26.05
C GLY A 317 -29.98 29.99 -27.24
N ARG A 318 -29.35 29.83 -28.40
CA ARG A 318 -29.94 29.16 -29.56
C ARG A 318 -30.08 27.67 -29.25
N SER A 319 -31.20 27.08 -29.66
CA SER A 319 -31.49 25.67 -29.43
C SER A 319 -31.53 24.88 -30.73
N THR A 320 -30.78 23.78 -30.80
CA THR A 320 -30.69 22.88 -31.95
C THR A 320 -31.12 21.48 -31.54
N THR A 321 -31.99 20.85 -32.31
CA THR A 321 -32.38 19.45 -32.09
C THR A 321 -31.41 18.53 -32.84
N LEU A 322 -30.78 17.62 -32.12
CA LEU A 322 -29.85 16.64 -32.64
C LEU A 322 -30.48 15.25 -32.57
N TRP A 323 -30.45 14.53 -33.68
CA TRP A 323 -30.99 13.18 -33.79
C TRP A 323 -29.90 12.16 -33.51
N LEU A 324 -30.21 11.15 -32.70
CA LEU A 324 -29.25 10.10 -32.38
C LEU A 324 -29.05 9.21 -33.60
N LYS A 325 -27.79 8.88 -33.89
CA LYS A 325 -27.38 7.82 -34.80
C LYS A 325 -26.53 6.84 -34.01
N ASP A 326 -26.87 5.56 -34.03
CA ASP A 326 -26.15 4.51 -33.28
C ASP A 326 -25.93 4.85 -31.80
N ARG A 327 -26.97 5.41 -31.15
CA ARG A 327 -26.94 5.83 -29.74
C ARG A 327 -25.87 6.89 -29.45
N ARG A 328 -25.48 7.68 -30.46
CA ARG A 328 -24.50 8.76 -30.40
C ARG A 328 -25.08 10.04 -31.00
N VAL A 329 -24.67 11.17 -30.44
CA VAL A 329 -24.86 12.51 -31.01
C VAL A 329 -23.52 13.22 -31.05
N GLU A 330 -23.30 13.95 -32.13
CA GLU A 330 -22.12 14.77 -32.35
C GLU A 330 -22.55 16.17 -32.81
N TYR A 331 -21.88 17.19 -32.28
CA TYR A 331 -22.09 18.58 -32.64
C TYR A 331 -20.74 19.28 -32.83
N GLU A 332 -20.45 19.66 -34.06
CA GLU A 332 -19.15 20.21 -34.45
C GLU A 332 -19.02 21.73 -34.28
N GLN A 333 -20.15 22.45 -34.15
CA GLN A 333 -20.18 23.93 -34.14
C GLN A 333 -19.92 24.52 -32.74
N THR A 334 -18.87 24.06 -32.06
CA THR A 334 -18.41 24.59 -30.77
C THR A 334 -17.47 25.79 -30.95
N ILE A 335 -17.86 26.74 -31.79
CA ILE A 335 -17.00 27.88 -32.19
C ILE A 335 -17.03 29.06 -31.21
N VAL A 336 -17.96 29.06 -30.26
CA VAL A 336 -18.10 30.11 -29.23
C VAL A 336 -17.74 29.52 -27.87
N PRO A 337 -16.86 30.15 -27.07
CA PRO A 337 -16.58 29.71 -25.71
C PRO A 337 -17.81 29.91 -24.81
N GLY A 338 -18.08 28.95 -23.92
CA GLY A 338 -19.23 29.00 -23.02
C GLY A 338 -19.75 27.64 -22.58
N LEU A 339 -20.93 27.65 -21.95
CA LEU A 339 -21.62 26.43 -21.51
C LEU A 339 -22.65 25.99 -22.56
N TYR A 340 -22.49 24.76 -23.07
CA TYR A 340 -23.42 24.12 -23.97
C TYR A 340 -24.24 23.08 -23.21
N SER A 341 -25.57 23.23 -23.17
CA SER A 341 -26.43 22.29 -22.44
C SER A 341 -27.17 21.35 -23.38
N LEU A 342 -27.00 20.04 -23.18
CA LEU A 342 -27.66 18.96 -23.89
C LEU A 342 -28.76 18.38 -23.02
N SER A 343 -30.01 18.48 -23.44
CA SER A 343 -31.18 18.00 -22.69
C SER A 343 -31.94 16.91 -23.46
N ALA A 344 -32.27 15.82 -22.78
CA ALA A 344 -33.09 14.73 -23.31
C ALA A 344 -34.52 14.85 -22.78
N HIS A 345 -35.51 15.01 -23.68
CA HIS A 345 -36.93 15.17 -23.32
C HIS A 345 -37.49 13.99 -22.50
N ALA A 346 -36.96 12.77 -22.71
CA ALA A 346 -37.49 11.56 -22.08
C ALA A 346 -36.97 11.27 -20.66
N SER A 347 -35.79 11.79 -20.29
CA SER A 347 -35.10 11.41 -19.03
C SER A 347 -34.92 12.54 -18.03
N GLY A 348 -35.21 13.79 -18.42
CA GLY A 348 -34.97 14.97 -17.57
C GLY A 348 -33.49 15.22 -17.24
N ARG A 349 -32.57 14.42 -17.79
CA ARG A 349 -31.13 14.60 -17.61
C ARG A 349 -30.61 15.66 -18.58
N GLN A 350 -29.86 16.60 -18.03
CA GLN A 350 -29.18 17.66 -18.76
C GLN A 350 -27.66 17.53 -18.57
N SER A 351 -26.92 17.25 -19.64
CA SER A 351 -25.45 17.30 -19.65
C SER A 351 -25.00 18.69 -20.04
N VAL A 352 -24.03 19.27 -19.34
CA VAL A 352 -23.48 20.59 -19.65
C VAL A 352 -22.02 20.41 -20.05
N TYR A 353 -21.61 21.01 -21.15
CA TYR A 353 -20.24 21.00 -21.65
C TYR A 353 -19.67 22.40 -21.55
N ALA A 354 -18.48 22.53 -20.98
CA ALA A 354 -17.71 23.75 -20.98
C ALA A 354 -16.81 23.77 -22.21
N VAL A 355 -16.95 24.78 -23.05
CA VAL A 355 -16.08 25.01 -24.22
C VAL A 355 -15.21 26.22 -23.92
N ASN A 356 -13.90 26.03 -23.94
CA ASN A 356 -12.91 27.07 -23.62
C ASN A 356 -11.95 27.31 -24.78
N LEU A 357 -11.34 28.51 -24.82
CA LEU A 357 -10.23 28.79 -25.73
C LEU A 357 -9.01 27.94 -25.35
N ASP A 358 -8.22 27.56 -26.35
CA ASP A 358 -6.93 26.91 -26.11
C ASP A 358 -5.91 27.94 -25.60
N ARG A 359 -5.55 27.85 -24.31
CA ARG A 359 -4.58 28.74 -23.67
C ARG A 359 -3.20 28.09 -23.49
N SER A 360 -3.02 26.87 -24.01
CA SER A 360 -1.79 26.08 -23.76
C SER A 360 -0.54 26.66 -24.41
N SER A 361 -0.68 27.44 -25.48
CA SER A 361 0.41 28.16 -26.14
C SER A 361 0.71 29.54 -25.54
N GLY A 362 -0.04 29.98 -24.52
CA GLY A 362 -0.01 31.35 -24.03
C GLY A 362 -0.67 32.35 -24.99
N GLU A 363 -0.61 33.62 -24.63
CA GLU A 363 -0.96 34.71 -25.54
C GLU A 363 0.03 34.78 -26.70
N SER A 364 -0.42 35.33 -27.83
CA SER A 364 0.49 35.54 -28.98
C SER A 364 1.62 36.48 -28.57
N ASP A 365 2.86 36.08 -28.87
CA ASP A 365 4.01 36.96 -28.71
C ASP A 365 3.94 38.06 -29.78
N LEU A 366 3.56 39.25 -29.34
CA LEU A 366 3.47 40.44 -30.20
C LEU A 366 4.84 41.11 -30.38
N THR A 367 5.93 40.51 -29.90
CA THR A 367 7.28 41.01 -30.14
C THR A 367 7.53 41.02 -31.65
N PRO A 368 7.88 42.19 -32.24
CA PRO A 368 8.22 42.27 -33.65
C PRO A 368 9.36 41.31 -33.96
N LEU A 369 9.14 40.37 -34.88
CA LEU A 369 10.20 39.48 -35.35
C LEU A 369 11.29 40.34 -36.02
N SER A 370 12.55 40.09 -35.66
CA SER A 370 13.71 40.80 -36.23
C SER A 370 13.88 40.55 -37.74
N GLU A 371 13.33 39.45 -38.24
CA GLU A 371 13.24 39.12 -39.65
C GLU A 371 11.85 38.55 -39.96
N PRO A 372 11.28 38.79 -41.15
CA PRO A 372 10.00 38.22 -41.53
C PRO A 372 10.05 36.69 -41.46
N PRO A 373 9.00 36.00 -40.96
CA PRO A 373 8.98 34.54 -40.86
C PRO A 373 8.89 33.85 -42.24
N TRP A 374 8.69 34.62 -43.30
CA TRP A 374 8.66 34.17 -44.68
C TRP A 374 10.04 34.35 -45.32
N LYS A 375 10.64 33.23 -45.78
CA LYS A 375 11.84 33.25 -46.61
C LYS A 375 11.45 33.42 -48.08
N MET A 376 12.11 34.36 -48.75
CA MET A 376 11.96 34.56 -50.19
C MET A 376 12.60 33.39 -50.95
N VAL A 377 11.79 32.59 -51.65
CA VAL A 377 12.27 31.52 -52.54
C VAL A 377 12.53 32.12 -53.93
N LYS A 378 13.69 31.82 -54.51
CA LYS A 378 14.03 32.26 -55.88
C LYS A 378 13.19 31.47 -56.88
N LEU A 379 12.48 32.18 -57.76
CA LEU A 379 11.57 31.58 -58.76
C LEU A 379 12.27 30.64 -59.75
N GLU A 380 13.58 30.81 -59.94
CA GLU A 380 14.38 30.10 -60.95
C GLU A 380 14.57 28.61 -60.62
N ASN A 381 14.56 28.21 -59.34
CA ASN A 381 14.71 26.83 -58.88
C ASN A 381 13.72 26.48 -57.74
N LEU A 382 12.49 27.00 -57.84
CA LEU A 382 11.48 26.98 -56.78
C LEU A 382 11.30 25.60 -56.13
N ALA A 383 11.22 24.54 -56.93
CA ALA A 383 11.01 23.18 -56.42
C ALA A 383 12.23 22.69 -55.62
N ALA A 384 13.44 22.82 -56.15
CA ALA A 384 14.65 22.32 -55.49
C ALA A 384 14.93 23.08 -54.19
N ASP A 385 14.82 24.42 -54.22
CA ASP A 385 15.03 25.26 -53.04
C ASP A 385 13.94 25.03 -51.99
N PHE A 386 12.67 24.85 -52.40
CA PHE A 386 11.58 24.50 -51.48
C PHE A 386 11.81 23.14 -50.80
N TRP A 387 12.16 22.11 -51.56
CA TRP A 387 12.40 20.77 -51.00
C TRP A 387 13.61 20.76 -50.05
N LEU A 388 14.68 21.47 -50.38
CA LEU A 388 15.86 21.57 -49.54
C LEU A 388 15.56 22.30 -48.21
N GLU A 389 14.71 23.34 -48.26
CA GLU A 389 14.42 24.19 -47.11
C GLU A 389 13.34 23.61 -46.18
N VAL A 390 12.38 22.86 -46.73
CA VAL A 390 11.32 22.19 -45.94
C VAL A 390 11.79 20.86 -45.35
N TYR A 391 12.58 20.08 -46.09
CA TYR A 391 12.94 18.71 -45.70
C TYR A 391 14.43 18.50 -45.39
N GLY A 392 15.29 19.50 -45.62
CA GLY A 392 16.72 19.41 -45.39
C GLY A 392 17.45 18.51 -46.40
N ARG A 393 18.75 18.23 -46.15
CA ARG A 393 19.54 17.29 -46.97
C ARG A 393 19.35 15.85 -46.48
N GLU A 394 18.98 14.94 -47.38
CA GLU A 394 18.79 13.52 -47.04
C GLU A 394 20.11 12.82 -46.65
N ALA A 395 20.23 12.36 -45.41
CA ALA A 395 21.42 11.66 -44.89
C ALA A 395 21.37 10.12 -45.05
N ARG A 396 20.26 9.56 -45.56
CA ARG A 396 19.99 8.12 -45.63
C ARG A 396 21.08 7.31 -46.36
N GLY A 397 21.63 7.85 -47.45
CA GLY A 397 22.68 7.18 -48.23
C GLY A 397 23.99 7.05 -47.45
N ALA A 398 24.36 8.07 -46.67
CA ALA A 398 25.57 8.05 -45.85
C ALA A 398 25.45 7.03 -44.69
N LEU A 399 24.27 6.97 -44.05
CA LEU A 399 23.99 6.00 -42.99
C LEU A 399 23.98 4.56 -43.50
N LEU A 400 23.45 4.31 -44.70
CA LEU A 400 23.48 2.97 -45.32
C LEU A 400 24.91 2.53 -45.64
N GLY A 401 25.75 3.44 -46.12
CA GLY A 401 27.17 3.18 -46.36
C GLY A 401 27.93 2.79 -45.07
N LEU A 402 27.63 3.47 -43.96
CA LEU A 402 28.20 3.15 -42.64
C LEU A 402 27.80 1.74 -42.17
N ALA A 403 26.53 1.38 -42.32
CA ALA A 403 26.02 0.07 -41.90
C ALA A 403 26.70 -1.08 -42.66
N LEU A 404 26.93 -0.92 -43.98
CA LEU A 404 27.64 -1.90 -44.79
C LEU A 404 29.09 -2.08 -44.34
N ALA A 405 29.78 -0.99 -43.97
CA ALA A 405 31.15 -1.05 -43.48
C ALA A 405 31.28 -1.84 -42.16
N CYS A 406 30.32 -1.68 -41.23
CA CYS A 406 30.28 -2.46 -39.99
C CYS A 406 30.08 -3.96 -40.25
N LEU A 407 29.25 -4.32 -41.22
CA LEU A 407 28.98 -5.72 -41.61
C LEU A 407 30.23 -6.40 -42.19
N PHE A 408 31.01 -5.68 -43.00
CA PHE A 408 32.29 -6.19 -43.51
C PHE A 408 33.32 -6.42 -42.39
N LEU A 409 33.33 -5.54 -41.38
CA LEU A 409 34.21 -5.67 -40.21
C LEU A 409 33.87 -6.90 -39.38
N GLU A 410 32.58 -7.16 -39.15
CA GLU A 410 32.08 -8.36 -38.47
C GLU A 410 32.48 -9.64 -39.22
N MET A 411 32.39 -9.63 -40.56
CA MET A 411 32.80 -10.75 -41.40
C MET A 411 34.31 -11.00 -41.34
N PHE A 412 35.13 -9.95 -41.21
CA PHE A 412 36.58 -10.05 -41.03
C PHE A 412 36.98 -10.63 -39.66
N LEU A 413 36.25 -10.26 -38.60
CA LEU A 413 36.43 -10.79 -37.25
C LEU A 413 35.97 -12.24 -37.10
N SER A 414 35.29 -12.81 -38.12
CA SER A 414 34.73 -14.16 -38.11
C SER A 414 35.61 -15.28 -38.71
N LEU A 415 36.84 -14.96 -39.17
CA LEU A 415 37.82 -15.93 -39.69
C LEU A 415 38.65 -16.59 -38.53
N PRO A 416 39.13 -17.85 -38.67
CA PRO A 416 39.24 -18.84 -37.58
C PRO A 416 40.47 -18.72 -36.67
N ARG A 417 40.55 -19.29 -35.45
CA ARG A 417 39.58 -19.69 -34.39
C ARG A 417 40.28 -20.15 -33.09
N THR A 418 41.60 -19.97 -32.91
CA THR A 418 42.36 -20.69 -31.84
C THR A 418 42.85 -19.84 -30.65
N ALA A 419 42.64 -18.52 -30.62
CA ALA A 419 43.13 -17.69 -29.51
C ALA A 419 42.03 -16.99 -28.67
N ALA A 420 40.80 -16.91 -29.17
CA ALA A 420 39.73 -16.11 -28.53
C ALA A 420 39.00 -16.84 -27.38
N ALA A 421 38.95 -18.17 -27.38
CA ALA A 421 38.20 -18.94 -26.38
C ALA A 421 38.92 -19.07 -25.03
N VAL A 422 40.26 -18.98 -25.00
CA VAL A 422 41.06 -19.12 -23.77
C VAL A 422 40.94 -17.87 -22.89
N TRP A 423 40.84 -16.68 -23.49
CA TRP A 423 40.71 -15.43 -22.75
C TRP A 423 39.34 -15.22 -22.11
N LEU A 424 38.27 -15.76 -22.71
CA LEU A 424 36.92 -15.67 -22.13
C LEU A 424 36.71 -16.63 -20.95
N LEU A 425 37.43 -17.76 -20.92
CA LEU A 425 37.33 -18.74 -19.82
C LEU A 425 38.07 -18.27 -18.55
N VAL A 426 39.17 -17.52 -18.70
CA VAL A 426 39.94 -16.97 -17.57
C VAL A 426 39.21 -15.80 -16.89
N LEU A 427 38.40 -15.05 -17.64
CA LEU A 427 37.57 -13.97 -17.09
C LEU A 427 36.33 -14.47 -16.32
N CYS A 428 35.85 -15.68 -16.60
CA CYS A 428 34.67 -16.26 -15.91
C CYS A 428 35.02 -17.16 -14.71
N LEU A 429 36.30 -17.47 -14.46
CA LEU A 429 36.74 -18.37 -13.37
C LEU A 429 37.47 -17.66 -12.21
N GLY A 430 37.65 -16.33 -12.28
CA GLY A 430 38.39 -15.55 -11.29
C GLY A 430 37.57 -14.70 -10.32
N ALA A 431 36.24 -14.60 -10.48
CA ALA A 431 35.39 -13.80 -9.60
C ALA A 431 34.46 -14.69 -8.78
N SER A 432 35.00 -15.33 -7.74
CA SER A 432 34.16 -15.59 -6.56
C SER A 432 33.87 -14.22 -5.92
N ALA A 433 32.79 -13.59 -6.36
CA ALA A 433 32.22 -12.48 -5.62
C ALA A 433 31.89 -13.00 -4.22
N SER A 434 32.69 -12.63 -3.22
CA SER A 434 32.20 -12.64 -1.85
C SER A 434 31.03 -11.67 -1.85
N ALA A 435 29.82 -12.20 -1.86
CA ALA A 435 28.61 -11.43 -1.79
C ALA A 435 28.75 -10.48 -0.60
N GLN A 436 28.86 -9.19 -0.90
CA GLN A 436 28.74 -8.12 0.08
C GLN A 436 27.46 -8.42 0.85
N GLN A 437 27.59 -8.75 2.15
CA GLN A 437 26.44 -8.79 3.04
C GLN A 437 25.91 -7.36 3.06
N GLY A 438 24.91 -7.09 2.20
CA GLY A 438 24.25 -5.80 2.08
C GLY A 438 23.52 -5.43 3.36
N ASP A 439 22.67 -4.40 3.29
CA ASP A 439 21.95 -3.71 4.38
C ASP A 439 20.99 -4.58 5.24
N ARG A 440 21.37 -5.81 5.60
CA ARG A 440 20.58 -6.80 6.35
C ARG A 440 21.24 -7.08 7.69
N LEU A 441 20.43 -7.10 8.75
CA LEU A 441 20.81 -7.58 10.06
C LEU A 441 21.13 -9.08 10.01
N VAL A 442 22.29 -9.47 10.55
CA VAL A 442 22.64 -10.88 10.76
C VAL A 442 22.64 -11.17 12.26
N TRP A 443 21.85 -12.16 12.70
CA TRP A 443 21.92 -12.62 14.10
C TRP A 443 23.29 -13.23 14.36
N SER A 444 24.11 -12.57 15.16
CA SER A 444 25.47 -13.03 15.48
C SER A 444 25.51 -13.54 16.90
N GLN A 445 25.90 -14.80 17.10
CA GLN A 445 25.86 -15.47 18.40
C GLN A 445 27.24 -16.01 18.77
N LEU A 446 27.70 -15.71 19.98
CA LEU A 446 28.97 -16.18 20.51
C LEU A 446 28.88 -17.64 20.94
N LYS A 447 29.81 -18.44 20.45
CA LYS A 447 30.02 -19.84 20.83
C LYS A 447 31.08 -19.91 21.93
N LEU A 448 30.63 -19.92 23.19
CA LEU A 448 31.47 -20.11 24.37
C LEU A 448 31.08 -21.39 25.12
N GLY A 449 31.94 -22.42 25.04
CA GLY A 449 31.69 -23.72 25.66
C GLY A 449 30.65 -24.60 24.94
N ALA A 450 30.31 -25.73 25.55
CA ALA A 450 29.43 -26.73 24.91
C ALA A 450 27.94 -26.36 24.92
N GLN A 451 27.49 -25.56 25.89
CA GLN A 451 26.06 -25.17 26.06
C GLN A 451 25.77 -23.73 25.62
N TRP A 452 26.53 -23.23 24.65
CA TRP A 452 26.42 -21.86 24.11
C TRP A 452 25.09 -21.58 23.39
N ASP A 453 24.37 -22.64 23.00
CA ASP A 453 23.13 -22.56 22.24
C ASP A 453 21.98 -23.33 22.92
N PRO A 454 21.38 -22.76 23.97
CA PRO A 454 20.29 -23.42 24.70
C PRO A 454 19.00 -23.54 23.87
N TYR A 455 18.80 -22.67 22.87
CA TYR A 455 17.59 -22.61 22.05
C TYR A 455 17.95 -22.40 20.57
N PRO A 456 18.31 -23.47 19.83
CA PRO A 456 18.75 -23.36 18.43
C PRO A 456 17.77 -22.62 17.52
N GLU A 457 16.46 -22.79 17.74
CA GLU A 457 15.40 -22.22 16.91
C GLU A 457 15.03 -20.77 17.28
N ALA A 458 15.47 -20.26 18.42
CA ALA A 458 15.01 -18.96 18.93
C ALA A 458 15.38 -17.81 17.99
N HIS A 459 16.58 -17.82 17.40
CA HIS A 459 17.03 -16.76 16.51
C HIS A 459 16.10 -16.59 15.30
N ARG A 460 15.69 -17.69 14.67
CA ARG A 460 14.81 -17.68 13.49
C ARG A 460 13.43 -17.11 13.82
N GLU A 461 12.89 -17.47 14.97
CA GLU A 461 11.62 -16.94 15.47
C GLU A 461 11.69 -15.45 15.82
N ILE A 462 12.78 -15.01 16.46
CA ILE A 462 13.03 -13.59 16.78
C ILE A 462 13.16 -12.77 15.50
N LEU A 463 13.99 -13.22 14.55
CA LEU A 463 14.17 -12.54 13.27
C LEU A 463 12.87 -12.53 12.44
N GLY A 464 12.08 -13.60 12.51
CA GLY A 464 10.76 -13.68 11.91
C GLY A 464 9.81 -12.63 12.48
N MET A 465 9.75 -12.48 13.80
CA MET A 465 8.94 -11.44 14.43
C MET A 465 9.47 -10.03 14.13
N LEU A 466 10.79 -9.82 14.17
CA LEU A 466 11.41 -8.55 13.80
C LEU A 466 10.99 -8.12 12.39
N SER A 467 11.13 -9.02 11.42
CA SER A 467 10.76 -8.76 10.03
C SER A 467 9.24 -8.55 9.85
N ALA A 468 8.43 -9.17 10.71
CA ALA A 468 6.98 -9.05 10.67
C ALA A 468 6.45 -7.72 11.22
N VAL A 469 7.13 -7.15 12.23
CA VAL A 469 6.68 -5.93 12.94
C VAL A 469 7.52 -4.69 12.61
N THR A 470 8.69 -4.83 12.00
CA THR A 470 9.58 -3.72 11.63
C THR A 470 9.95 -3.76 10.16
N SER A 471 10.57 -2.68 9.68
CA SER A 471 11.16 -2.60 8.32
C SER A 471 12.61 -3.08 8.27
N VAL A 472 13.15 -3.63 9.37
CA VAL A 472 14.53 -4.16 9.38
C VAL A 472 14.59 -5.39 8.49
N LEU A 473 15.50 -5.38 7.51
CA LEU A 473 15.81 -6.55 6.71
C LEU A 473 16.76 -7.45 7.51
N SER A 474 16.45 -8.73 7.63
CA SER A 474 17.33 -9.70 8.30
C SER A 474 17.76 -10.84 7.39
N TRP A 475 18.98 -11.32 7.59
CA TRP A 475 19.44 -12.57 7.02
C TRP A 475 18.89 -13.76 7.83
N PRO A 476 18.31 -14.79 7.18
CA PRO A 476 17.61 -15.88 7.89
C PRO A 476 18.55 -16.77 8.70
N GLU A 477 19.79 -16.97 8.22
CA GLU A 477 20.79 -17.77 8.92
C GLU A 477 21.52 -16.96 9.99
N ARG A 478 21.76 -17.57 11.15
CA ARG A 478 22.64 -16.97 12.15
C ARG A 478 24.11 -17.13 11.78
N ARG A 479 24.91 -16.15 12.22
CA ARG A 479 26.36 -16.21 12.22
C ARG A 479 26.84 -16.67 13.59
N VAL A 480 27.47 -17.84 13.64
CA VAL A 480 28.10 -18.36 14.87
C VAL A 480 29.55 -17.91 14.90
N LEU A 481 29.99 -17.29 16.00
CA LEU A 481 31.31 -16.66 16.12
C LEU A 481 32.01 -17.03 17.43
N THR A 482 33.32 -16.96 17.41
CA THR A 482 34.19 -16.86 18.59
C THR A 482 34.66 -15.42 18.77
N LEU A 483 35.21 -15.08 19.93
CA LEU A 483 35.78 -13.74 20.16
C LEU A 483 37.00 -13.46 19.26
N LYS A 484 37.65 -14.50 18.72
CA LYS A 484 38.81 -14.42 17.82
C LYS A 484 38.44 -14.26 16.34
N ASP A 485 37.15 -14.36 15.99
CA ASP A 485 36.70 -14.13 14.62
C ASP A 485 36.63 -12.64 14.28
N GLN A 486 37.19 -12.24 13.13
CA GLN A 486 37.12 -10.84 12.66
C GLN A 486 35.67 -10.39 12.41
N ASN A 487 34.80 -11.34 12.08
CA ASN A 487 33.39 -11.08 11.79
C ASN A 487 32.59 -10.51 12.97
N ILE A 488 33.14 -10.53 14.20
CA ILE A 488 32.53 -9.87 15.35
C ILE A 488 32.37 -8.36 15.11
N PHE A 489 33.33 -7.72 14.41
CA PHE A 489 33.30 -6.28 14.12
C PHE A 489 32.31 -5.92 13.00
N PHE A 490 31.85 -6.89 12.22
CA PHE A 490 30.76 -6.73 11.23
C PHE A 490 29.38 -7.07 11.82
N SER A 491 29.26 -7.06 13.15
CA SER A 491 28.03 -7.44 13.86
C SER A 491 27.61 -6.33 14.83
N PRO A 492 26.63 -5.47 14.49
CA PRO A 492 26.22 -4.39 15.40
C PRO A 492 25.64 -4.92 16.72
N LEU A 493 25.10 -6.14 16.69
CA LEU A 493 24.61 -6.90 17.84
C LEU A 493 25.30 -8.26 17.89
N VAL A 494 25.80 -8.63 19.06
CA VAL A 494 26.28 -9.98 19.37
C VAL A 494 25.51 -10.53 20.55
N VAL A 495 25.00 -11.75 20.42
CA VAL A 495 24.22 -12.45 21.46
C VAL A 495 25.09 -13.49 22.15
N LEU A 496 25.08 -13.50 23.47
CA LEU A 496 25.71 -14.49 24.32
C LEU A 496 24.63 -15.11 25.22
N ALA A 497 24.42 -16.41 25.11
CA ALA A 497 23.47 -17.12 25.95
C ALA A 497 24.16 -18.26 26.70
N GLY A 498 23.75 -18.52 27.94
CA GLY A 498 24.29 -19.64 28.70
C GLY A 498 23.45 -20.02 29.92
N ARG A 499 23.55 -21.30 30.28
CA ARG A 499 22.89 -21.90 31.46
C ARG A 499 23.85 -22.13 32.63
N SER A 500 25.12 -22.32 32.33
CA SER A 500 26.20 -22.57 33.28
C SER A 500 27.45 -21.81 32.87
N GLN A 501 28.39 -21.66 33.80
CA GLN A 501 29.69 -21.04 33.53
C GLN A 501 30.39 -21.62 32.27
N PRO A 502 30.71 -20.80 31.26
CA PRO A 502 31.55 -21.19 30.13
C PRO A 502 33.05 -21.14 30.52
N PRO A 503 33.97 -21.57 29.63
CA PRO A 503 35.40 -21.44 29.85
C PRO A 503 35.83 -19.99 30.19
N ALA A 504 36.94 -19.86 30.92
CA ALA A 504 37.55 -18.55 31.15
C ALA A 504 38.08 -18.00 29.82
N LEU A 505 37.93 -16.69 29.60
CA LEU A 505 38.47 -16.02 28.43
C LEU A 505 39.98 -15.80 28.61
N ASP A 506 40.74 -15.96 27.53
CA ASP A 506 42.14 -15.56 27.52
C ASP A 506 42.32 -14.03 27.34
N GLU A 507 43.55 -13.54 27.44
CA GLU A 507 43.85 -12.10 27.33
C GLU A 507 43.47 -11.52 25.95
N GLU A 508 43.60 -12.32 24.88
CA GLU A 508 43.24 -11.91 23.53
C GLU A 508 41.72 -11.76 23.39
N GLU A 509 40.97 -12.74 23.88
CA GLU A 509 39.51 -12.75 23.87
C GLU A 509 38.92 -11.60 24.69
N LEU A 510 39.48 -11.32 25.87
CA LEU A 510 39.10 -10.16 26.69
C LEU A 510 39.40 -8.84 25.97
N SER A 511 40.58 -8.71 25.37
CA SER A 511 40.97 -7.53 24.61
C SER A 511 40.04 -7.29 23.42
N ARG A 512 39.67 -8.34 22.68
CA ARG A 512 38.76 -8.24 21.52
C ARG A 512 37.33 -7.95 21.93
N LEU A 513 36.84 -8.54 23.02
CA LEU A 513 35.55 -8.20 23.59
C LEU A 513 35.49 -6.71 23.97
N ARG A 514 36.55 -6.21 24.64
CA ARG A 514 36.67 -4.79 24.96
C ARG A 514 36.65 -3.94 23.69
N GLN A 515 37.48 -4.25 22.69
CA GLN A 515 37.51 -3.51 21.41
C GLN A 515 36.15 -3.48 20.72
N TYR A 516 35.43 -4.60 20.68
CA TYR A 516 34.09 -4.68 20.11
C TYR A 516 33.11 -3.71 20.77
N LEU A 517 33.09 -3.68 22.11
CA LEU A 517 32.23 -2.78 22.89
C LEU A 517 32.64 -1.32 22.71
N LEU A 518 33.94 -1.02 22.69
CA LEU A 518 34.45 0.34 22.48
C LEU A 518 34.14 0.87 21.07
N ALA A 519 34.18 0.01 20.05
CA ALA A 519 33.97 0.35 18.65
C ALA A 519 32.49 0.54 18.25
N GLY A 520 31.54 0.42 19.19
CA GLY A 520 30.12 0.65 18.91
C GLY A 520 29.25 -0.61 18.94
N GLY A 521 29.84 -1.80 19.07
CA GLY A 521 29.11 -3.05 19.19
C GLY A 521 28.21 -3.11 20.43
N LEU A 522 27.09 -3.83 20.34
CA LEU A 522 26.22 -4.12 21.46
C LEU A 522 26.28 -5.61 21.80
N LEU A 523 26.60 -5.93 23.06
CA LEU A 523 26.55 -7.30 23.57
C LEU A 523 25.24 -7.52 24.34
N TRP A 524 24.42 -8.44 23.85
CA TRP A 524 23.22 -8.91 24.54
C TRP A 524 23.50 -10.26 25.22
N ILE A 525 23.49 -10.26 26.55
CA ILE A 525 23.77 -11.43 27.38
C ILE A 525 22.47 -11.96 27.99
N GLU A 526 22.20 -13.25 27.81
CA GLU A 526 21.04 -13.96 28.34
C GLU A 526 21.47 -15.11 29.25
N ASP A 527 21.16 -14.98 30.54
CA ASP A 527 21.19 -16.11 31.48
C ASP A 527 19.87 -16.87 31.39
N VAL A 528 19.96 -18.12 30.91
CA VAL A 528 18.81 -19.02 30.72
C VAL A 528 18.69 -20.08 31.82
N SER A 529 19.44 -19.93 32.92
CA SER A 529 19.41 -20.88 34.06
C SER A 529 18.08 -20.87 34.80
N GLY A 530 17.37 -19.74 34.78
CA GLY A 530 16.13 -19.55 35.54
C GLY A 530 16.32 -19.36 37.04
N ALA A 531 17.57 -19.25 37.51
CA ALA A 531 17.90 -19.03 38.92
C ALA A 531 18.15 -17.54 39.21
N SER A 532 17.85 -17.11 40.44
CA SER A 532 18.16 -15.74 40.92
C SER A 532 19.68 -15.51 41.02
N THR A 533 20.44 -16.57 41.29
CA THR A 533 21.90 -16.62 41.28
C THR A 533 22.35 -17.86 40.52
N SER A 534 23.28 -17.73 39.56
CA SER A 534 23.77 -18.83 38.75
C SER A 534 25.29 -18.76 38.58
N SER A 535 25.93 -19.88 38.20
CA SER A 535 27.35 -19.87 37.84
C SER A 535 27.64 -19.05 36.58
N PHE A 536 26.64 -18.89 35.70
CA PHE A 536 26.72 -18.03 34.54
C PHE A 536 26.70 -16.54 34.93
N ASP A 537 25.83 -16.12 35.86
CA ASP A 537 25.80 -14.74 36.40
C ASP A 537 27.15 -14.37 37.05
N ALA A 538 27.70 -15.25 37.89
CA ALA A 538 29.00 -15.04 38.52
C ALA A 538 30.13 -14.87 37.48
N TRP A 539 30.08 -15.64 36.39
CA TRP A 539 31.02 -15.52 35.28
C TRP A 539 30.83 -14.20 34.51
N VAL A 540 29.59 -13.84 34.16
CA VAL A 540 29.28 -12.60 33.41
C VAL A 540 29.80 -11.38 34.16
N ARG A 541 29.50 -11.28 35.47
CA ARG A 541 29.94 -10.14 36.30
C ARG A 541 31.46 -10.03 36.36
N ARG A 542 32.17 -11.14 36.52
CA ARG A 542 33.64 -11.18 36.54
C ARG A 542 34.24 -10.77 35.18
N THR A 543 33.71 -11.35 34.10
CA THR A 543 34.19 -11.08 32.73
C THR A 543 33.97 -9.62 32.34
N LEU A 544 32.80 -9.05 32.64
CA LEU A 544 32.52 -7.65 32.35
C LEU A 544 33.39 -6.69 33.17
N ALA A 545 33.65 -7.02 34.45
CA ALA A 545 34.56 -6.24 35.28
C ALA A 545 36.02 -6.27 34.78
N GLN A 546 36.42 -7.34 34.09
CA GLN A 546 37.74 -7.44 33.44
C GLN A 546 37.77 -6.72 32.08
N ALA A 547 36.71 -6.84 31.28
CA ALA A 547 36.65 -6.24 29.94
C ALA A 547 36.44 -4.71 29.98
N LEU A 548 35.64 -4.21 30.94
CA LEU A 548 35.30 -2.79 31.13
C LEU A 548 35.37 -2.41 32.62
N PRO A 549 36.58 -2.42 33.24
CA PRO A 549 36.75 -2.09 34.66
C PRO A 549 36.24 -0.70 35.05
N GLU A 550 36.20 0.23 34.09
CA GLU A 550 35.77 1.61 34.30
C GLU A 550 34.24 1.81 34.27
N SER A 551 33.47 0.84 33.77
CA SER A 551 32.02 0.95 33.62
C SER A 551 31.31 -0.22 34.31
N PRO A 552 30.74 -0.02 35.51
CA PRO A 552 30.07 -1.09 36.23
C PRO A 552 28.76 -1.51 35.53
N LEU A 553 28.40 -2.78 35.72
CA LEU A 553 27.08 -3.30 35.37
C LEU A 553 26.04 -2.74 36.36
N THR A 554 25.03 -2.03 35.86
CA THR A 554 24.02 -1.33 36.69
C THR A 554 22.61 -1.66 36.23
N LEU A 555 21.61 -1.39 37.09
CA LEU A 555 20.21 -1.58 36.76
C LEU A 555 19.75 -0.57 35.70
N LEU A 556 19.08 -1.05 34.65
CA LEU A 556 18.41 -0.18 33.68
C LEU A 556 17.05 0.25 34.26
N GLY A 557 16.94 1.53 34.62
CA GLY A 557 15.72 2.11 35.19
C GLY A 557 14.52 2.07 34.23
N PRO A 558 13.28 2.16 34.74
CA PRO A 558 12.05 2.02 33.94
C PRO A 558 11.92 3.07 32.82
N ASP A 559 12.53 4.24 32.98
CA ASP A 559 12.51 5.31 31.96
C ASP A 559 13.55 5.12 30.85
N HIS A 560 14.42 4.11 30.96
CA HIS A 560 15.46 3.84 29.99
C HIS A 560 14.87 3.59 28.60
N VAL A 561 15.54 4.11 27.56
CA VAL A 561 15.05 4.09 26.18
C VAL A 561 14.74 2.67 25.67
N ILE A 562 15.44 1.65 26.18
CA ILE A 562 15.21 0.23 25.85
C ILE A 562 13.75 -0.21 26.06
N PHE A 563 13.02 0.39 27.00
CA PHE A 563 11.62 0.04 27.29
C PHE A 563 10.63 0.75 26.37
N LYS A 564 11.11 1.62 25.47
CA LYS A 564 10.31 2.40 24.52
C LYS A 564 10.91 2.48 23.11
N THR A 565 12.01 1.76 22.83
CA THR A 565 12.70 1.80 21.53
C THR A 565 11.79 1.40 20.38
N PHE A 566 10.96 0.37 20.53
CA PHE A 566 9.96 0.01 19.52
C PHE A 566 8.57 -0.15 20.16
N PHE A 567 8.39 -1.17 20.99
CA PHE A 567 7.24 -1.33 21.86
C PHE A 567 7.40 -0.52 23.15
N LEU A 568 6.26 -0.05 23.70
CA LEU A 568 6.21 0.51 25.04
C LEU A 568 6.02 -0.63 26.05
N LEU A 569 6.96 -0.77 26.97
CA LEU A 569 6.97 -1.81 27.99
C LEU A 569 6.88 -1.19 29.39
N ARG A 570 5.93 -1.68 30.19
CA ARG A 570 5.77 -1.31 31.60
C ARG A 570 6.37 -2.33 32.56
N ALA A 571 6.69 -3.52 32.06
CA ALA A 571 7.27 -4.61 32.83
C ALA A 571 8.19 -5.46 31.94
N VAL A 572 9.23 -6.02 32.55
CA VAL A 572 10.14 -6.97 31.91
C VAL A 572 9.49 -8.35 31.86
N GLY A 573 9.48 -8.97 30.68
CA GLY A 573 8.99 -10.34 30.48
C GLY A 573 10.12 -11.37 30.39
N GLY A 574 9.79 -12.60 29.99
CA GLY A 574 10.72 -13.74 29.92
C GLY A 574 10.10 -15.06 30.40
N CYS A 575 10.82 -16.18 30.23
CA CYS A 575 10.37 -17.47 30.75
C CYS A 575 10.69 -17.66 32.24
N ALA A 576 11.77 -17.06 32.73
CA ALA A 576 12.22 -17.18 34.10
C ALA A 576 11.64 -16.10 35.02
N THR A 577 11.54 -16.41 36.31
CA THR A 577 11.16 -15.49 37.40
C THR A 577 12.30 -14.55 37.82
N GLY A 578 13.52 -14.75 37.31
CA GLY A 578 14.77 -14.55 38.06
C GLY A 578 15.17 -13.12 38.45
N ALA A 579 14.70 -12.08 37.78
CA ALA A 579 15.14 -10.70 38.08
C ALA A 579 14.04 -9.64 37.96
N GLY A 580 13.18 -9.72 36.94
CA GLY A 580 12.15 -8.71 36.69
C GLY A 580 12.70 -7.34 36.26
N HIS A 581 14.00 -7.28 35.94
CA HIS A 581 14.72 -6.09 35.50
C HIS A 581 15.75 -6.47 34.43
N LEU A 582 16.32 -5.45 33.79
CA LEU A 582 17.51 -5.57 32.95
C LEU A 582 18.67 -4.85 33.64
N GLU A 583 19.87 -5.39 33.45
CA GLU A 583 21.13 -4.74 33.80
C GLU A 583 21.85 -4.30 32.53
N GLY A 584 22.72 -3.30 32.62
CA GLY A 584 23.49 -2.86 31.47
C GLY A 584 24.76 -2.11 31.85
N VAL A 585 25.67 -2.04 30.88
CA VAL A 585 26.91 -1.27 30.98
C VAL A 585 26.82 -0.10 30.02
N SER A 586 26.93 1.12 30.54
CA SER A 586 26.94 2.33 29.73
C SER A 586 28.36 2.68 29.28
N TRP A 587 28.49 3.04 28.00
CA TRP A 587 29.73 3.51 27.38
C TRP A 587 29.41 4.62 26.38
N ALA A 588 30.14 5.74 26.45
CA ALA A 588 29.99 6.86 25.51
C ALA A 588 28.53 7.32 25.26
N GLY A 589 27.71 7.40 26.33
CA GLY A 589 26.32 7.86 26.24
C GLY A 589 25.30 6.84 25.69
N ARG A 590 25.73 5.60 25.41
CA ARG A 590 24.85 4.46 25.03
C ARG A 590 25.02 3.28 25.99
N THR A 591 24.08 2.33 25.94
CA THR A 591 24.17 1.06 26.66
C THR A 591 24.85 0.03 25.76
N ALA A 592 26.12 -0.27 26.04
CA ALA A 592 26.95 -1.16 25.23
C ALA A 592 26.75 -2.64 25.56
N VAL A 593 26.34 -2.94 26.80
CA VAL A 593 25.98 -4.30 27.23
C VAL A 593 24.57 -4.28 27.78
N ILE A 594 23.74 -5.24 27.36
CA ILE A 594 22.42 -5.51 27.93
C ILE A 594 22.47 -6.91 28.51
N TYR A 595 22.22 -7.03 29.80
CA TYR A 595 22.20 -8.31 30.51
C TYR A 595 20.81 -8.60 31.09
N SER A 596 20.32 -9.80 30.81
CA SER A 596 19.04 -10.30 31.27
C SER A 596 19.21 -11.67 31.93
N ARG A 597 18.48 -11.85 33.04
CA ARG A 597 18.33 -13.12 33.76
C ARG A 597 16.90 -13.68 33.67
N ASN A 598 16.13 -13.17 32.72
CA ASN A 598 14.70 -13.49 32.59
C ASN A 598 14.43 -14.60 31.56
N ASP A 599 15.48 -15.16 30.94
CA ASP A 599 15.37 -16.12 29.83
C ASP A 599 14.46 -15.59 28.70
N LEU A 600 14.93 -14.55 28.01
CA LEU A 600 14.21 -13.96 26.87
C LEU A 600 14.29 -14.83 25.61
N LEU A 601 15.18 -15.82 25.56
CA LEU A 601 15.29 -16.74 24.43
C LEU A 601 14.29 -17.89 24.56
N GLY A 602 13.98 -18.35 25.78
CA GLY A 602 13.04 -19.44 26.03
C GLY A 602 11.58 -19.14 25.65
N VAL A 603 11.20 -17.87 25.42
CA VAL A 603 9.82 -17.47 25.07
C VAL A 603 9.45 -17.80 23.62
N TRP A 604 10.43 -18.14 22.79
CA TRP A 604 10.32 -18.27 21.34
C TRP A 604 10.07 -19.69 20.83
N PRO A 605 10.76 -20.73 21.34
CA PRO A 605 10.59 -22.08 20.83
C PRO A 605 9.13 -22.55 20.94
N LYS A 606 8.62 -23.11 19.85
CA LYS A 606 7.25 -23.59 19.68
C LYS A 606 7.24 -24.92 18.92
N ASP A 607 6.22 -25.72 19.12
CA ASP A 607 5.99 -26.93 18.33
C ASP A 607 5.43 -26.62 16.94
N ALA A 608 5.24 -27.66 16.12
CA ALA A 608 4.69 -27.53 14.76
C ALA A 608 3.26 -26.97 14.72
N LEU A 609 2.52 -27.03 15.83
CA LEU A 609 1.16 -26.49 15.98
C LEU A 609 1.18 -25.05 16.55
N GLY A 610 2.36 -24.48 16.78
CA GLY A 610 2.54 -23.12 17.30
C GLY A 610 2.41 -23.00 18.81
N LYS A 611 2.29 -24.11 19.54
CA LYS A 611 2.24 -24.10 21.00
C LYS A 611 3.65 -23.88 21.57
N PRO A 612 3.85 -22.99 22.56
CA PRO A 612 5.16 -22.80 23.16
C PRO A 612 5.72 -24.07 23.80
N LEU A 613 7.00 -24.35 23.59
CA LEU A 613 7.68 -25.53 24.15
C LEU A 613 8.02 -25.36 25.64
N TYR A 614 8.32 -24.13 26.06
CA TYR A 614 8.72 -23.82 27.43
C TYR A 614 7.65 -23.00 28.14
N PRO A 615 7.25 -23.39 29.36
CA PRO A 615 6.33 -22.60 30.17
C PRO A 615 7.03 -21.31 30.63
N CYS A 616 6.34 -20.18 30.56
CA CYS A 616 6.72 -19.01 31.34
C CYS A 616 6.15 -19.15 32.76
N SER A 617 6.82 -18.58 33.76
CA SER A 617 6.49 -18.75 35.18
C SER A 617 4.99 -18.61 35.51
N SER A 618 4.53 -19.34 36.53
CA SER A 618 3.12 -19.43 36.95
C SER A 618 2.51 -18.10 37.42
N ALA A 619 3.32 -17.09 37.73
CA ALA A 619 2.87 -15.78 38.19
C ALA A 619 2.45 -14.84 37.02
N GLY A 620 3.00 -15.03 35.82
CA GLY A 620 2.79 -14.13 34.67
C GLY A 620 2.34 -14.80 33.37
N GLY A 621 2.49 -16.13 33.26
CA GLY A 621 1.99 -16.95 32.15
C GLY A 621 2.31 -16.36 30.76
N GLU A 622 1.31 -16.40 29.87
CA GLU A 622 1.46 -15.90 28.49
C GLU A 622 1.69 -14.39 28.40
N THR A 623 1.27 -13.60 29.38
CA THR A 623 1.55 -12.15 29.41
C THR A 623 3.05 -11.90 29.55
N GLN A 624 3.73 -12.70 30.38
CA GLN A 624 5.18 -12.65 30.55
C GLN A 624 5.90 -13.03 29.24
N ARG A 625 5.38 -14.02 28.52
CA ARG A 625 5.88 -14.42 27.19
C ARG A 625 5.78 -13.28 26.18
N VAL A 626 4.61 -12.65 26.09
CA VAL A 626 4.35 -11.52 25.17
C VAL A 626 5.28 -10.35 25.48
N ASN A 627 5.45 -9.99 26.75
CA ASN A 627 6.36 -8.93 27.16
C ASN A 627 7.83 -9.30 26.88
N GLY A 628 8.20 -10.58 27.03
CA GLY A 628 9.54 -11.07 26.69
C GLY A 628 9.85 -10.95 25.20
N ARG A 629 8.88 -11.32 24.35
CA ARG A 629 8.99 -11.15 22.89
C ARG A 629 9.15 -9.69 22.49
N LYS A 630 8.31 -8.81 23.03
CA LYS A 630 8.40 -7.36 22.82
C LYS A 630 9.75 -6.80 23.27
N LEU A 631 10.27 -7.26 24.42
CA LEU A 631 11.55 -6.80 24.96
C LEU A 631 12.73 -7.21 24.08
N ALA A 632 12.75 -8.45 23.59
CA ALA A 632 13.76 -8.90 22.63
C ALA A 632 13.76 -8.04 21.35
N ILE A 633 12.58 -7.71 20.80
CA ILE A 633 12.48 -6.78 19.65
C ILE A 633 13.01 -5.38 20.01
N ASN A 634 12.69 -4.85 21.19
CA ASN A 634 13.24 -3.58 21.63
C ASN A 634 14.77 -3.60 21.74
N ILE A 635 15.36 -4.70 22.23
CA ILE A 635 16.81 -4.87 22.32
C ILE A 635 17.45 -4.84 20.93
N MET A 636 16.89 -5.59 19.97
CA MET A 636 17.43 -5.57 18.60
C MET A 636 17.28 -4.21 17.94
N MET A 637 16.12 -3.56 18.10
CA MET A 637 15.92 -2.21 17.56
C MET A 637 16.86 -1.19 18.21
N TYR A 638 17.15 -1.32 19.51
CA TYR A 638 18.09 -0.46 20.21
C TYR A 638 19.51 -0.65 19.69
N ALA A 639 19.92 -1.89 19.42
CA ALA A 639 21.23 -2.16 18.82
C ALA A 639 21.40 -1.50 17.43
N LEU A 640 20.31 -1.36 16.67
CA LEU A 640 20.37 -0.80 15.31
C LEU A 640 20.14 0.71 15.23
N THR A 641 19.41 1.28 16.18
CA THR A 641 18.97 2.68 16.12
C THR A 641 19.47 3.53 17.28
N GLY A 642 20.16 2.90 18.25
CA GLY A 642 20.71 3.57 19.42
C GLY A 642 19.64 4.29 20.23
N ASN A 643 19.94 5.53 20.60
CA ASN A 643 19.14 6.37 21.47
C ASN A 643 18.24 7.38 20.71
N TYR A 644 17.90 7.16 19.44
CA TYR A 644 17.14 8.14 18.62
C TYR A 644 15.78 8.55 19.22
N LYS A 645 15.17 7.73 20.09
CA LYS A 645 13.93 8.05 20.83
C LYS A 645 14.15 8.86 22.12
N ALA A 646 15.40 9.06 22.51
CA ALA A 646 15.78 10.01 23.55
C ALA A 646 15.97 11.43 22.99
N ASP A 647 15.99 11.61 21.66
CA ASP A 647 16.05 12.93 21.03
C ASP A 647 14.76 13.72 21.25
N ALA A 648 14.92 15.00 21.58
CA ALA A 648 13.86 15.92 22.04
C ALA A 648 12.64 16.02 21.09
N VAL A 649 12.80 15.65 19.82
CA VAL A 649 11.75 15.69 18.79
C VAL A 649 10.63 14.68 19.06
N HIS A 650 10.92 13.53 19.68
CA HIS A 650 9.94 12.45 19.88
C HIS A 650 9.29 12.43 21.28
N GLN A 651 9.81 13.22 22.22
CA GLN A 651 9.37 13.24 23.61
C GLN A 651 7.89 13.66 23.79
N PRO A 652 7.36 14.69 23.08
CA PRO A 652 5.96 15.09 23.22
C PRO A 652 4.98 13.99 22.80
N TYR A 653 5.28 13.29 21.69
CA TYR A 653 4.46 12.22 21.15
C TYR A 653 4.43 10.98 22.06
N LEU A 654 5.58 10.62 22.66
CA LEU A 654 5.67 9.51 23.62
C LEU A 654 4.90 9.81 24.92
N LEU A 655 5.01 11.04 25.45
CA LEU A 655 4.27 11.46 26.64
C LEU A 655 2.75 11.49 26.39
N GLN A 656 2.32 11.91 25.20
CA GLN A 656 0.92 11.88 24.80
C GLN A 656 0.38 10.44 24.73
N LYS A 657 1.16 9.51 24.18
CA LYS A 657 0.79 8.08 24.10
C LYS A 657 0.79 7.38 25.46
N MET A 658 1.69 7.76 26.38
CA MET A 658 1.69 7.26 27.75
C MET A 658 0.47 7.74 28.55
N ARG A 659 0.00 8.98 28.31
CA ARG A 659 -1.19 9.55 28.95
C ARG A 659 -2.50 8.98 28.41
N SER A 660 -2.57 8.63 27.13
CA SER A 660 -3.83 8.17 26.51
C SER A 660 -4.19 6.72 26.82
N GLY A 661 -3.27 5.92 27.38
CA GLY A 661 -3.55 4.54 27.79
C GLY A 661 -3.89 3.57 26.65
N VAL A 662 -3.72 3.98 25.39
CA VAL A 662 -3.96 3.15 24.21
C VAL A 662 -2.74 2.26 23.97
N PRO A 663 -2.90 0.92 23.89
CA PRO A 663 -1.80 -0.03 23.72
C PRO A 663 -0.89 0.23 22.49
#